data_AF-A0A239CEQ9-F1
#
_entry.id   AF-A0A239CEQ9-F1
#
_cell.length_a   1.000
_cell.length_b   1.000
_cell.length_c   1.000
_cell.angle_alpha   90.00
_cell.angle_beta   90.00
_cell.angle_gamma   90.00
#
_symmetry.space_group_name_H-M   'P 1'
#
loop_
_entity.id
_entity.type
_entity.pdbx_description
1 polymer ?
#
loop_
_entity_poly.entity_id
_entity_poly.type
_entity_poly.pdbx_seq_one_letter_code
_entity_poly.pdbx_strand_id
1 'polypeptide(L)'
;MTAKPERSPNPFTNAIAGLSVCQPAPFFVQIGSCDGFRFDPLPSLIGEHHLSGVIVEHAQTQFEKLNILYNGSTKIKPIKCMITANDGPRTVYRFKPEAIRQGLLPHHFARISAATVDAILIDPRVTGPTALKEETRELLRKLIEAVEINGFRFGSLFKMAGVSRIDILRLEAEIHNFSLINLFDFNRWRPAIVYYGHQHLSPSDRRAALDLMTRHGYNIIEQLYDTLAILRPGVAPINREAATAILDLGNRLFNEGRLTDAFTLSDHLASLAGQTIPGSLLLRARCHNDQNRMLDAAADLRRFRDLTGSLSGLENLTVDIFNKSNVAIHQLQRENRFDEAADIAENLVALTPGWAPMVANATRLMSSLGRTEEATRYARQLLKLEPENEMANQLLFWDARQAGDKTAQRQYLLRLAEIKQSDNPPHVRLQLFLGLLNLLLAPMKAAPGDIQLARHIASRAEKLTDAEIQDDETAKNWFRFFHLIIQAVMMEQELGENPVGQATAPTSCVSSTGSVMSTFDITMIAQKIGAKAVFLVAADEKYFRLYARIFALSALKNSDVPCLIIIHVIGGHGRLVQLANSLGIVDDRLILTADDFDPAAVTTICVDAPPDNIAAVPLAHFQSVRFAQADYLLSSLELPIFISDIDCILLMGVHDLLQKTKQNDIVFNYNDIGKQVGDVLTANLLLMNPTQYGKMYAGFLRDYLYRALKKQEVSRWIDQIALLMIVNHAQINEIPINFGYFENEYDINNGMYRSIPDKPFRFLSLFRTFDLDSLEPKIREWEEALSVSRQPWPPAL
;
A
#
# COMPACT_ATOMS: atom_id res chain seq x y z
N MET A 1 -45.39 -29.42 4.39
CA MET A 1 -45.60 -27.96 4.51
C MET A 1 -45.09 -27.52 5.87
N THR A 2 -43.80 -27.23 5.97
CA THR A 2 -43.19 -26.61 7.16
C THR A 2 -43.34 -25.10 7.02
N ALA A 3 -43.93 -24.47 8.05
CA ALA A 3 -44.16 -23.04 8.09
C ALA A 3 -42.83 -22.27 7.91
N LYS A 4 -42.85 -21.26 7.04
CA LYS A 4 -41.79 -20.25 7.00
C LYS A 4 -41.73 -19.53 8.35
N PRO A 5 -40.54 -19.18 8.88
CA PRO A 5 -40.46 -18.39 10.09
C PRO A 5 -41.12 -17.03 9.86
N GLU A 6 -42.01 -16.61 10.76
CA GLU A 6 -42.53 -15.25 10.80
C GLU A 6 -41.35 -14.26 10.87
N ARG A 7 -41.30 -13.33 9.91
CA ARG A 7 -40.33 -12.22 9.92
C ARG A 7 -40.55 -11.42 11.20
N SER A 8 -39.46 -11.11 11.92
CA SER A 8 -39.53 -10.13 13.02
C SER A 8 -40.18 -8.83 12.52
N PRO A 9 -41.09 -8.20 13.28
CA PRO A 9 -41.78 -7.00 12.84
C PRO A 9 -40.81 -5.83 12.64
N ASN A 10 -40.90 -5.13 11.51
CA ASN A 10 -40.12 -3.92 11.23
C ASN A 10 -40.62 -2.77 12.12
N PRO A 11 -39.80 -2.19 13.02
CA PRO A 11 -40.21 -1.09 13.91
C PRO A 11 -40.74 0.15 13.19
N PHE A 12 -40.28 0.42 11.97
CA PHE A 12 -40.80 1.51 11.16
C PHE A 12 -42.27 1.26 10.76
N THR A 13 -42.60 0.03 10.35
CA THR A 13 -43.98 -0.39 10.07
C THR A 13 -44.86 -0.27 11.30
N ASN A 14 -44.38 -0.70 12.46
CA ASN A 14 -45.14 -0.59 13.72
C ASN A 14 -45.35 0.87 14.14
N ALA A 15 -44.35 1.74 13.95
CA ALA A 15 -44.47 3.16 14.25
C ALA A 15 -45.52 3.83 13.37
N ILE A 16 -45.55 3.51 12.07
CA ILE A 16 -46.58 4.00 11.14
C ILE A 16 -47.97 3.49 11.56
N ALA A 17 -48.10 2.19 11.86
CA ALA A 17 -49.37 1.64 12.32
C ALA A 17 -49.88 2.34 13.59
N GLY A 18 -49.00 2.59 14.57
CA GLY A 18 -49.34 3.34 15.78
C GLY A 18 -49.74 4.79 15.51
N LEU A 19 -49.04 5.48 14.60
CA LEU A 19 -49.39 6.83 14.17
C LEU A 19 -50.77 6.87 13.49
N SER A 20 -51.07 5.90 12.63
CA SER A 20 -52.35 5.80 11.91
C SER A 20 -53.56 5.56 12.81
N VAL A 21 -53.38 4.99 14.01
CA VAL A 21 -54.44 4.90 15.03
C VAL A 21 -54.78 6.29 15.58
N CYS A 22 -53.77 7.14 15.78
CA CYS A 22 -53.93 8.47 16.35
C CYS A 22 -54.24 9.56 15.32
N GLN A 23 -53.88 9.33 14.05
CA GLN A 23 -54.06 10.28 12.96
C GLN A 23 -54.66 9.60 11.72
N PRO A 24 -55.93 9.90 11.37
CA PRO A 24 -56.53 9.41 10.14
C PRO A 24 -55.88 10.13 8.94
N ALA A 25 -55.25 9.36 8.05
CA ALA A 25 -54.47 9.79 6.89
C ALA A 25 -53.19 10.61 7.20
N PRO A 26 -52.10 9.98 7.68
CA PRO A 26 -50.79 10.60 7.82
C PRO A 26 -50.21 11.12 6.49
N PHE A 27 -49.49 12.25 6.55
CA PHE A 27 -48.78 12.82 5.41
C PHE A 27 -47.27 12.55 5.52
N PHE A 28 -46.66 11.99 4.47
CA PHE A 28 -45.24 11.69 4.46
C PHE A 28 -44.46 12.54 3.44
N VAL A 29 -43.19 12.77 3.75
CA VAL A 29 -42.20 13.28 2.81
C VAL A 29 -41.04 12.29 2.75
N GLN A 30 -40.73 11.81 1.55
CA GLN A 30 -39.57 10.96 1.31
C GLN A 30 -38.58 11.66 0.39
N ILE A 31 -37.30 11.65 0.77
CA ILE A 31 -36.19 12.15 -0.04
C ILE A 31 -35.25 10.99 -0.38
N GLY A 32 -35.10 10.70 -1.67
CA GLY A 32 -34.18 9.70 -2.20
C GLY A 32 -34.70 8.27 -2.26
N SER A 33 -33.98 7.47 -3.07
CA SER A 33 -34.01 6.01 -3.21
C SER A 33 -35.39 5.38 -3.24
N CYS A 34 -36.12 5.58 -4.34
CA CYS A 34 -37.36 4.84 -4.56
C CYS A 34 -37.39 4.27 -5.98
N ASP A 35 -37.10 2.97 -6.13
CA ASP A 35 -37.40 2.21 -7.35
C ASP A 35 -38.77 1.50 -7.31
N GLY A 36 -39.49 1.65 -6.18
CA GLY A 36 -40.84 1.17 -5.97
C GLY A 36 -41.01 -0.34 -5.77
N PHE A 37 -39.92 -1.14 -5.70
CA PHE A 37 -40.06 -2.61 -5.69
C PHE A 37 -39.14 -3.38 -4.74
N ARG A 38 -37.86 -3.02 -4.57
CA ARG A 38 -36.92 -3.83 -3.75
C ARG A 38 -36.57 -3.12 -2.45
N PHE A 39 -36.94 -3.75 -1.32
CA PHE A 39 -36.64 -3.34 0.06
C PHE A 39 -37.27 -2.03 0.54
N ASP A 40 -38.20 -1.43 -0.21
CA ASP A 40 -38.99 -0.29 0.27
C ASP A 40 -40.32 -0.78 0.89
N PRO A 41 -40.55 -0.61 2.21
CA PRO A 41 -41.81 -0.97 2.85
C PRO A 41 -42.95 0.03 2.57
N LEU A 42 -42.65 1.23 2.06
CA LEU A 42 -43.63 2.30 1.93
C LEU A 42 -44.73 2.04 0.88
N PRO A 43 -44.46 1.43 -0.29
CA PRO A 43 -45.50 1.07 -1.25
C PRO A 43 -46.63 0.22 -0.65
N SER A 44 -46.30 -0.76 0.21
CA SER A 44 -47.31 -1.55 0.95
C SER A 44 -48.08 -0.71 1.96
N LEU A 45 -47.39 0.17 2.70
CA LEU A 45 -47.98 0.96 3.78
C LEU A 45 -48.86 2.11 3.27
N ILE A 46 -48.62 2.62 2.06
CA ILE A 46 -49.43 3.69 1.45
C ILE A 46 -50.90 3.25 1.31
N GLY A 47 -51.13 2.02 0.84
CA GLY A 47 -52.47 1.46 0.71
C GLY A 47 -53.09 1.13 2.07
N GLU A 48 -52.35 0.38 2.89
CA GLU A 48 -52.81 -0.15 4.19
C GLU A 48 -53.17 0.94 5.21
N HIS A 49 -52.42 2.05 5.22
CA HIS A 49 -52.57 3.12 6.20
C HIS A 49 -53.08 4.44 5.60
N HIS A 50 -53.58 4.39 4.37
CA HIS A 50 -54.13 5.54 3.64
C HIS A 50 -53.20 6.76 3.59
N LEU A 51 -51.90 6.52 3.42
CA LEU A 51 -50.90 7.59 3.41
C LEU A 51 -51.06 8.48 2.17
N SER A 52 -50.74 9.75 2.34
CA SER A 52 -50.56 10.71 1.24
C SER A 52 -49.20 11.38 1.38
N GLY A 53 -48.58 11.81 0.30
CA GLY A 53 -47.22 12.33 0.45
C GLY A 53 -46.52 12.78 -0.82
N VAL A 54 -45.33 13.32 -0.59
CA VAL A 54 -44.39 13.78 -1.63
C VAL A 54 -43.17 12.88 -1.62
N ILE A 55 -42.79 12.39 -2.80
CA ILE A 55 -41.55 11.64 -3.01
C ILE A 55 -40.63 12.50 -3.88
N VAL A 56 -39.43 12.77 -3.39
CA VAL A 56 -38.40 13.54 -4.10
C VAL A 56 -37.30 12.62 -4.57
N GLU A 57 -37.03 12.65 -5.87
CA GLU A 57 -35.95 11.87 -6.50
C GLU A 57 -35.27 12.73 -7.57
N HIS A 58 -33.96 12.94 -7.44
CA HIS A 58 -33.20 13.73 -8.41
C HIS A 58 -32.75 12.89 -9.60
N ALA A 59 -32.55 11.59 -9.42
CA ALA A 59 -32.05 10.71 -10.45
C ALA A 59 -33.13 10.38 -11.50
N GLN A 60 -32.83 10.68 -12.77
CA GLN A 60 -33.81 10.62 -13.88
C GLN A 60 -34.50 9.26 -14.00
N THR A 61 -33.72 8.18 -14.00
CA THR A 61 -34.24 6.82 -14.22
C THR A 61 -35.17 6.36 -13.11
N GLN A 62 -34.90 6.77 -11.87
CA GLN A 62 -35.71 6.43 -10.70
C GLN A 62 -36.98 7.28 -10.67
N PHE A 63 -36.85 8.58 -10.98
CA PHE A 63 -38.00 9.47 -11.12
C PHE A 63 -38.98 8.98 -12.20
N GLU A 64 -38.50 8.50 -13.35
CA GLU A 64 -39.36 7.93 -14.39
C GLU A 64 -40.14 6.71 -13.90
N LYS A 65 -39.51 5.81 -13.14
CA LYS A 65 -40.19 4.67 -12.51
C LYS A 65 -41.26 5.12 -11.53
N LEU A 66 -40.98 6.12 -10.70
CA LEU A 66 -41.95 6.70 -9.78
C LEU A 66 -43.13 7.35 -10.51
N ASN A 67 -42.85 8.04 -11.61
CA ASN A 67 -43.87 8.68 -12.40
C ASN A 67 -44.78 7.65 -13.10
N ILE A 68 -44.23 6.52 -13.54
CA ILE A 68 -45.01 5.38 -14.04
C ILE A 68 -45.84 4.74 -12.92
N LEU A 69 -45.22 4.47 -11.76
CA LEU A 69 -45.85 3.78 -10.64
C LEU A 69 -47.03 4.57 -10.04
N TYR A 70 -46.88 5.90 -9.92
CA TYR A 70 -47.89 6.79 -9.35
C TYR A 70 -48.64 7.61 -10.40
N ASN A 71 -48.61 7.18 -11.67
CA ASN A 71 -49.31 7.85 -12.75
C ASN A 71 -50.82 7.93 -12.44
N GLY A 72 -51.38 9.14 -12.44
CA GLY A 72 -52.80 9.37 -12.12
C GLY A 72 -53.16 9.30 -10.63
N SER A 73 -52.19 9.13 -9.72
CA SER A 73 -52.45 9.17 -8.28
C SER A 73 -52.76 10.59 -7.80
N THR A 74 -53.85 10.76 -7.06
CA THR A 74 -54.17 12.02 -6.36
C THR A 74 -53.57 12.10 -4.96
N LYS A 75 -52.99 11.00 -4.46
CA LYS A 75 -52.45 10.88 -3.10
C LYS A 75 -50.94 11.03 -3.01
N ILE A 76 -50.22 10.61 -4.05
CA ILE A 76 -48.75 10.60 -4.09
C ILE A 76 -48.27 11.52 -5.20
N LYS A 77 -47.36 12.44 -4.85
CA LYS A 77 -46.78 13.40 -5.79
C LYS A 77 -45.26 13.18 -5.93
N PRO A 78 -44.80 12.51 -6.99
CA PRO A 78 -43.37 12.47 -7.33
C PRO A 78 -42.90 13.85 -7.80
N ILE A 79 -41.73 14.29 -7.31
CA ILE A 79 -41.11 15.57 -7.70
C ILE A 79 -39.64 15.34 -8.04
N LYS A 80 -39.24 15.75 -9.25
CA LYS A 80 -37.84 15.67 -9.69
C LYS A 80 -37.06 16.91 -9.26
N CYS A 81 -36.37 16.83 -8.12
CA CYS A 81 -35.47 17.88 -7.66
C CYS A 81 -34.44 17.35 -6.66
N MET A 82 -33.44 18.18 -6.35
CA MET A 82 -32.48 17.95 -5.28
C MET A 82 -32.75 18.90 -4.11
N ILE A 83 -32.60 18.45 -2.87
CA ILE A 83 -32.71 19.34 -1.70
C ILE A 83 -31.37 20.04 -1.48
N THR A 84 -31.39 21.37 -1.36
CA THR A 84 -30.19 22.19 -1.17
C THR A 84 -30.41 23.35 -0.21
N ALA A 85 -29.31 23.94 0.27
CA ALA A 85 -29.34 25.10 1.17
C ALA A 85 -29.96 26.36 0.55
N ASN A 86 -29.86 26.50 -0.79
CA ASN A 86 -30.44 27.60 -1.56
C ASN A 86 -31.24 27.04 -2.72
N ASP A 87 -32.21 27.81 -3.24
CA ASP A 87 -32.94 27.45 -4.46
C ASP A 87 -32.06 27.67 -5.72
N GLY A 88 -32.43 27.04 -6.83
CA GLY A 88 -31.80 27.26 -8.15
C GLY A 88 -31.09 26.02 -8.71
N PRO A 89 -30.60 26.09 -9.96
CA PRO A 89 -29.97 24.96 -10.64
C PRO A 89 -28.71 24.49 -9.92
N ARG A 90 -28.49 23.17 -9.92
CA ARG A 90 -27.33 22.50 -9.33
C ARG A 90 -26.74 21.53 -10.34
N THR A 91 -25.44 21.65 -10.53
CA THR A 91 -24.68 20.66 -11.30
C THR A 91 -24.51 19.43 -10.44
N VAL A 92 -24.95 18.30 -10.98
CA VAL A 92 -24.77 16.98 -10.40
C VAL A 92 -24.04 16.13 -11.42
N TYR A 93 -23.03 15.40 -10.97
CA TYR A 93 -22.31 14.45 -11.79
C TYR A 93 -22.94 13.07 -11.64
N ARG A 94 -22.98 12.31 -12.74
CA ARG A 94 -23.48 10.92 -12.77
C ARG A 94 -22.75 10.13 -13.86
N PHE A 95 -22.81 8.80 -13.79
CA PHE A 95 -22.37 7.98 -14.91
C PHE A 95 -23.32 8.13 -16.12
N LYS A 96 -22.75 8.14 -17.33
CA LYS A 96 -23.49 8.24 -18.58
C LYS A 96 -24.49 7.08 -18.70
N PRO A 97 -25.80 7.35 -18.86
CA PRO A 97 -26.81 6.31 -18.98
C PRO A 97 -26.55 5.32 -20.13
N GLU A 98 -25.94 5.79 -21.22
CA GLU A 98 -25.58 4.95 -22.37
C GLU A 98 -24.52 3.91 -22.02
N ALA A 99 -23.51 4.27 -21.23
CA ALA A 99 -22.48 3.33 -20.78
C ALA A 99 -23.06 2.20 -19.92
N ILE A 100 -24.11 2.50 -19.14
CA ILE A 100 -24.83 1.49 -18.35
C ILE A 100 -25.71 0.62 -19.24
N ARG A 101 -26.42 1.19 -20.22
CA ARG A 101 -27.26 0.43 -21.17
C ARG A 101 -26.45 -0.53 -22.03
N GLN A 102 -25.24 -0.14 -22.42
CA GLN A 102 -24.33 -0.96 -23.22
C GLN A 102 -23.56 -2.02 -22.41
N GLY A 103 -23.77 -2.07 -21.08
CA GLY A 103 -23.08 -3.02 -20.20
C GLY A 103 -21.62 -2.68 -19.90
N LEU A 104 -21.13 -1.48 -20.28
CA LEU A 104 -19.79 -1.00 -19.94
C LEU A 104 -19.64 -0.69 -18.45
N LEU A 105 -20.74 -0.35 -17.78
CA LEU A 105 -20.80 -0.11 -16.34
C LEU A 105 -21.90 -0.95 -15.67
N PRO A 106 -21.71 -1.39 -14.42
CA PRO A 106 -22.72 -2.11 -13.66
C PRO A 106 -24.05 -1.33 -13.52
N HIS A 107 -25.19 -2.03 -13.53
CA HIS A 107 -26.50 -1.39 -13.43
C HIS A 107 -26.71 -0.55 -12.16
N HIS A 108 -26.06 -0.90 -11.04
CA HIS A 108 -26.20 -0.13 -9.80
C HIS A 108 -25.55 1.26 -9.87
N PHE A 109 -24.62 1.49 -10.80
CA PHE A 109 -24.01 2.82 -11.01
C PHE A 109 -25.04 3.85 -11.50
N ALA A 110 -26.17 3.42 -12.06
CA ALA A 110 -27.29 4.30 -12.43
C ALA A 110 -27.89 5.06 -11.23
N ARG A 111 -27.60 4.64 -9.99
CA ARG A 111 -28.10 5.24 -8.75
C ARG A 111 -27.09 6.19 -8.10
N ILE A 112 -25.89 6.30 -8.67
CA ILE A 112 -24.79 7.05 -8.07
C ILE A 112 -24.70 8.42 -8.73
N SER A 113 -24.76 9.45 -7.90
CA SER A 113 -24.63 10.84 -8.31
C SER A 113 -24.06 11.67 -7.18
N ALA A 114 -23.22 12.64 -7.50
CA ALA A 114 -22.62 13.51 -6.48
C ALA A 114 -22.40 14.93 -7.00
N ALA A 115 -22.07 15.85 -6.09
CA ALA A 115 -21.78 17.25 -6.42
C ALA A 115 -20.44 17.44 -7.15
N THR A 116 -19.54 16.45 -7.11
CA THR A 116 -18.26 16.47 -7.81
C THR A 116 -17.96 15.12 -8.46
N VAL A 117 -17.07 15.11 -9.44
CA VAL A 117 -16.57 13.87 -10.08
C VAL A 117 -15.82 13.02 -9.06
N ASP A 118 -14.97 13.63 -8.22
CA ASP A 118 -14.16 12.88 -7.26
C ASP A 118 -15.02 12.17 -6.22
N ALA A 119 -16.13 12.77 -5.79
CA ALA A 119 -17.08 12.15 -4.87
C ALA A 119 -17.71 10.86 -5.44
N ILE A 120 -17.90 10.77 -6.77
CA ILE A 120 -18.34 9.52 -7.42
C ILE A 120 -17.23 8.47 -7.40
N LEU A 121 -15.98 8.88 -7.65
CA LEU A 121 -14.84 7.97 -7.76
C LEU A 121 -14.33 7.43 -6.44
N ILE A 122 -14.73 8.03 -5.31
CA ILE A 122 -14.46 7.51 -3.96
C ILE A 122 -15.69 6.86 -3.33
N ASP A 123 -16.82 6.80 -4.04
CA ASP A 123 -18.03 6.18 -3.54
C ASP A 123 -17.76 4.67 -3.33
N PRO A 124 -17.99 4.12 -2.13
CA PRO A 124 -17.73 2.71 -1.83
C PRO A 124 -18.44 1.73 -2.78
N ARG A 125 -19.56 2.14 -3.39
CA ARG A 125 -20.32 1.35 -4.37
C ARG A 125 -19.65 1.29 -5.75
N VAL A 126 -18.69 2.20 -6.00
CA VAL A 126 -17.84 2.29 -7.19
C VAL A 126 -16.48 1.65 -6.93
N THR A 127 -15.86 1.91 -5.78
CA THR A 127 -14.51 1.43 -5.45
C THR A 127 -14.49 -0.04 -5.00
N GLY A 128 -15.55 -0.51 -4.34
CA GLY A 128 -15.54 -1.80 -3.66
C GLY A 128 -14.61 -1.79 -2.42
N PRO A 129 -14.15 -2.96 -1.94
CA PRO A 129 -13.32 -3.06 -0.72
C PRO A 129 -11.88 -2.54 -0.90
N THR A 130 -11.49 -2.13 -2.12
CA THR A 130 -10.12 -1.72 -2.48
C THR A 130 -10.13 -0.36 -3.16
N ALA A 131 -9.06 0.42 -3.02
CA ALA A 131 -8.90 1.64 -3.77
C ALA A 131 -8.79 1.37 -5.29
N LEU A 132 -9.40 2.22 -6.11
CA LEU A 132 -9.28 2.15 -7.57
C LEU A 132 -7.85 2.49 -8.01
N LYS A 133 -7.28 1.71 -8.94
CA LYS A 133 -6.05 2.06 -9.65
C LYS A 133 -6.26 3.36 -10.45
N GLU A 134 -5.20 4.16 -10.60
CA GLU A 134 -5.29 5.46 -11.29
C GLU A 134 -5.77 5.33 -12.74
N GLU A 135 -5.33 4.29 -13.45
CA GLU A 135 -5.79 3.95 -14.81
C GLU A 135 -7.31 3.74 -14.88
N THR A 136 -7.88 3.06 -13.86
CA THR A 136 -9.33 2.82 -13.76
C THR A 136 -10.07 4.11 -13.41
N ARG A 137 -9.50 4.98 -12.55
CA ARG A 137 -10.07 6.28 -12.24
C ARG A 137 -10.19 7.15 -13.48
N GLU A 138 -9.15 7.21 -14.31
CA GLU A 138 -9.16 7.97 -15.56
C GLU A 138 -10.16 7.41 -16.59
N LEU A 139 -10.32 6.09 -16.66
CA LEU A 139 -11.34 5.48 -17.51
C LEU A 139 -12.76 5.85 -17.05
N LEU A 140 -13.02 5.76 -15.74
CA LEU A 140 -14.32 6.09 -15.15
C LEU A 140 -14.64 7.59 -15.29
N ARG A 141 -13.65 8.49 -15.17
CA ARG A 141 -13.84 9.94 -15.40
C ARG A 141 -14.45 10.22 -16.78
N LYS A 142 -14.02 9.52 -17.83
CA LYS A 142 -14.54 9.68 -19.20
C LYS A 142 -15.99 9.21 -19.35
N LEU A 143 -16.47 8.37 -18.43
CA LEU A 143 -17.83 7.84 -18.41
C LEU A 143 -18.78 8.62 -17.49
N ILE A 144 -18.33 9.73 -16.90
CA ILE A 144 -19.14 10.62 -16.07
C ILE A 144 -19.61 11.82 -16.92
N GLU A 145 -20.84 12.27 -16.69
CA GLU A 145 -21.43 13.47 -17.28
C GLU A 145 -21.94 14.42 -16.19
N ALA A 146 -21.91 15.72 -16.49
CA ALA A 146 -22.53 16.75 -15.67
C ALA A 146 -23.96 16.99 -16.15
N VAL A 147 -24.92 17.02 -15.23
CA VAL A 147 -26.32 17.33 -15.50
C VAL A 147 -26.83 18.41 -14.55
N GLU A 148 -27.67 19.31 -15.07
CA GLU A 148 -28.33 20.30 -14.24
C GLU A 148 -29.64 19.76 -13.69
N ILE A 149 -29.81 19.89 -12.37
CA ILE A 149 -31.03 19.53 -11.65
C ILE A 149 -31.47 20.74 -10.82
N ASN A 150 -32.77 21.00 -10.76
CA ASN A 150 -33.29 22.05 -9.91
C ASN A 150 -33.08 21.70 -8.43
N GLY A 151 -32.37 22.57 -7.72
CA GLY A 151 -32.22 22.55 -6.27
C GLY A 151 -33.32 23.37 -5.59
N PHE A 152 -33.91 22.82 -4.54
CA PHE A 152 -34.87 23.52 -3.69
C PHE A 152 -34.50 23.39 -2.22
N ARG A 153 -34.71 24.46 -1.46
CA ARG A 153 -34.86 24.37 -0.01
C ARG A 153 -36.13 23.61 0.32
N PHE A 154 -36.14 22.93 1.48
CA PHE A 154 -37.34 22.25 1.99
C PHE A 154 -38.56 23.17 1.99
N GLY A 155 -38.44 24.41 2.49
CA GLY A 155 -39.55 25.37 2.51
C GLY A 155 -40.12 25.71 1.13
N SER A 156 -39.26 25.87 0.12
CA SER A 156 -39.66 26.16 -1.26
C SER A 156 -40.33 24.96 -1.91
N LEU A 157 -39.77 23.76 -1.72
CA LEU A 157 -40.37 22.50 -2.16
C LEU A 157 -41.76 22.33 -1.55
N PHE A 158 -41.90 22.49 -0.24
CA PHE A 158 -43.17 22.30 0.48
C PHE A 158 -44.23 23.30 0.00
N LYS A 159 -43.86 24.56 -0.23
CA LYS A 159 -44.75 25.57 -0.81
C LYS A 159 -45.22 25.17 -2.22
N MET A 160 -44.29 24.73 -3.08
CA MET A 160 -44.59 24.29 -4.46
C MET A 160 -45.46 23.03 -4.47
N ALA A 161 -45.23 22.12 -3.53
CA ALA A 161 -45.96 20.86 -3.43
C ALA A 161 -47.31 21.00 -2.71
N GLY A 162 -47.60 22.15 -2.08
CA GLY A 162 -48.82 22.37 -1.30
C GLY A 162 -48.81 21.64 0.06
N VAL A 163 -47.62 21.36 0.61
CA VAL A 163 -47.46 20.63 1.87
C VAL A 163 -47.74 21.58 3.05
N SER A 164 -48.74 21.22 3.86
CA SER A 164 -49.15 21.97 5.05
C SER A 164 -48.85 21.25 6.36
N ARG A 165 -48.58 19.93 6.32
CA ARG A 165 -48.22 19.07 7.45
C ARG A 165 -47.26 17.98 7.01
N ILE A 166 -46.42 17.51 7.92
CA ILE A 166 -45.52 16.38 7.71
C ILE A 166 -45.57 15.54 8.98
N ASP A 167 -46.12 14.34 8.90
CA ASP A 167 -46.20 13.42 10.03
C ASP A 167 -45.07 12.39 9.98
N ILE A 168 -44.57 12.07 8.78
CA ILE A 168 -43.48 11.12 8.55
C ILE A 168 -42.43 11.76 7.64
N LEU A 169 -41.18 11.82 8.08
CA LEU A 169 -40.04 12.20 7.27
C LEU A 169 -39.14 11.00 7.04
N ARG A 170 -38.91 10.62 5.78
CA ARG A 170 -37.98 9.56 5.40
C ARG A 170 -36.84 10.07 4.55
N LEU A 171 -35.61 9.72 4.90
CA LEU A 171 -34.39 10.16 4.22
C LEU A 171 -33.55 8.94 3.80
N GLU A 172 -33.46 8.72 2.49
CA GLU A 172 -32.66 7.65 1.88
C GLU A 172 -31.70 8.20 0.84
N ALA A 173 -30.91 9.19 1.25
CA ALA A 173 -29.83 9.76 0.46
C ALA A 173 -28.44 9.24 0.87
N GLU A 174 -28.41 8.13 1.64
CA GLU A 174 -27.20 7.44 2.08
C GLU A 174 -26.19 8.41 2.75
N ILE A 175 -25.03 8.64 2.14
CA ILE A 175 -23.98 9.55 2.61
C ILE A 175 -24.42 11.01 2.81
N HIS A 176 -25.55 11.43 2.23
CA HIS A 176 -26.07 12.80 2.35
C HIS A 176 -27.14 12.96 3.43
N ASN A 177 -27.52 11.89 4.13
CA ASN A 177 -28.61 11.92 5.11
C ASN A 177 -28.38 12.97 6.20
N PHE A 178 -27.16 13.13 6.72
CA PHE A 178 -26.89 14.16 7.73
C PHE A 178 -27.08 15.59 7.20
N SER A 179 -26.64 15.87 5.97
CA SER A 179 -26.86 17.18 5.34
C SER A 179 -28.36 17.49 5.21
N LEU A 180 -29.17 16.49 4.85
CA LEU A 180 -30.62 16.65 4.77
C LEU A 180 -31.26 16.87 6.14
N ILE A 181 -30.82 16.12 7.16
CA ILE A 181 -31.23 16.30 8.55
C ILE A 181 -30.91 17.74 8.99
N ASN A 182 -29.69 18.22 8.74
CA ASN A 182 -29.26 19.55 9.16
C ASN A 182 -29.99 20.70 8.43
N LEU A 183 -30.45 20.46 7.20
CA LEU A 183 -31.23 21.43 6.42
C LEU A 183 -32.73 21.45 6.78
N PHE A 184 -33.25 20.41 7.44
CA PHE A 184 -34.66 20.28 7.75
C PHE A 184 -35.02 21.11 9.01
N ASP A 185 -36.09 21.91 8.91
CA ASP A 185 -36.55 22.76 10.02
C ASP A 185 -37.42 21.96 10.99
N PHE A 186 -36.77 21.27 11.92
CA PHE A 186 -37.42 20.51 13.00
C PHE A 186 -38.14 21.37 14.02
N ASN A 187 -37.91 22.69 14.07
CA ASN A 187 -38.68 23.57 14.95
C ASN A 187 -40.08 23.81 14.40
N ARG A 188 -40.18 23.95 13.08
CA ARG A 188 -41.44 24.24 12.39
C ARG A 188 -42.27 22.98 12.10
N TRP A 189 -41.67 21.95 11.51
CA TRP A 189 -42.45 20.86 10.88
C TRP A 189 -42.68 19.66 11.79
N ARG A 190 -41.78 19.40 12.75
CA ARG A 190 -41.94 18.41 13.85
C ARG A 190 -42.67 17.12 13.47
N PRO A 191 -42.16 16.34 12.49
CA PRO A 191 -42.76 15.06 12.15
C PRO A 191 -42.85 14.13 13.37
N ALA A 192 -43.90 13.33 13.45
CA ALA A 192 -44.02 12.34 14.52
C ALA A 192 -42.99 11.21 14.37
N ILE A 193 -42.60 10.91 13.12
CA ILE A 193 -41.65 9.86 12.77
C ILE A 193 -40.58 10.43 11.83
N VAL A 194 -39.30 10.22 12.16
CA VAL A 194 -38.16 10.44 11.26
C VAL A 194 -37.46 9.10 11.05
N TYR A 195 -37.25 8.69 9.81
CA TYR A 195 -36.58 7.43 9.47
C TYR A 195 -35.48 7.67 8.45
N TYR A 196 -34.25 7.25 8.76
CA TYR A 196 -33.11 7.47 7.87
C TYR A 196 -32.05 6.37 7.97
N GLY A 197 -31.39 6.07 6.85
CA GLY A 197 -30.25 5.16 6.82
C GLY A 197 -29.01 5.82 7.44
N HIS A 198 -28.33 5.13 8.37
CA HIS A 198 -27.12 5.64 9.03
C HIS A 198 -25.85 4.84 8.70
N GLN A 199 -25.96 3.70 8.00
CA GLN A 199 -24.84 2.82 7.64
C GLN A 199 -23.67 3.50 6.93
N HIS A 200 -23.92 4.62 6.24
CA HIS A 200 -22.93 5.36 5.47
C HIS A 200 -22.64 6.75 6.05
N LEU A 201 -23.14 7.05 7.26
CA LEU A 201 -22.77 8.25 8.00
C LEU A 201 -21.42 8.03 8.69
N SER A 202 -20.59 9.07 8.71
CA SER A 202 -19.39 9.07 9.55
C SER A 202 -19.78 8.96 11.03
N PRO A 203 -18.93 8.42 11.92
CA PRO A 203 -19.23 8.36 13.35
C PRO A 203 -19.57 9.73 13.96
N SER A 204 -18.94 10.80 13.46
CA SER A 204 -19.26 12.19 13.88
C SER A 204 -20.63 12.64 13.38
N ASP A 205 -20.97 12.39 12.12
CA ASP A 205 -22.26 12.79 11.54
C ASP A 205 -23.41 11.99 12.14
N ARG A 206 -23.19 10.69 12.39
CA ARG A 206 -24.14 9.84 13.11
C ARG A 206 -24.40 10.40 14.50
N ARG A 207 -23.35 10.71 15.27
CA ARG A 207 -23.50 11.33 16.60
C ARG A 207 -24.21 12.69 16.53
N ALA A 208 -23.85 13.54 15.57
CA ALA A 208 -24.47 14.85 15.39
C ALA A 208 -25.96 14.74 14.99
N ALA A 209 -26.32 13.77 14.15
CA ALA A 209 -27.70 13.47 13.79
C ALA A 209 -28.51 13.01 15.02
N LEU A 210 -27.94 12.08 15.80
CA LEU A 210 -28.56 11.60 17.04
C LEU A 210 -28.74 12.72 18.07
N ASP A 211 -27.72 13.58 18.25
CA ASP A 211 -27.79 14.75 19.12
C ASP A 211 -28.88 15.73 18.66
N LEU A 212 -28.97 15.99 17.35
CA LEU A 212 -29.98 16.88 16.79
C LEU A 212 -31.39 16.33 17.03
N MET A 213 -31.62 15.05 16.75
CA MET A 213 -32.91 14.39 17.04
C MET A 213 -33.24 14.45 18.54
N THR A 214 -32.28 14.14 19.40
CA THR A 214 -32.47 14.14 20.86
C THR A 214 -32.81 15.55 21.37
N ARG A 215 -32.12 16.58 20.88
CA ARG A 215 -32.39 18.00 21.22
C ARG A 215 -33.80 18.44 20.82
N HIS A 216 -34.35 17.87 19.76
CA HIS A 216 -35.72 18.14 19.31
C HIS A 216 -36.78 17.23 19.94
N GLY A 217 -36.41 16.39 20.92
CA GLY A 217 -37.35 15.60 21.73
C GLY A 217 -37.74 14.25 21.14
N TYR A 218 -36.96 13.73 20.20
CA TYR A 218 -37.19 12.41 19.62
C TYR A 218 -36.52 11.31 20.45
N ASN A 219 -37.20 10.18 20.58
CA ASN A 219 -36.58 8.94 21.02
C ASN A 219 -36.05 8.16 19.82
N ILE A 220 -34.87 7.58 19.98
CA ILE A 220 -34.13 7.00 18.87
C ILE A 220 -34.05 5.50 19.08
N ILE A 221 -34.38 4.75 18.04
CA ILE A 221 -34.20 3.31 17.92
C ILE A 221 -33.26 3.10 16.73
N GLU A 222 -32.05 2.61 16.98
CA GLU A 222 -31.12 2.23 15.93
C GLU A 222 -31.26 0.74 15.63
N GLN A 223 -31.35 0.40 14.35
CA GLN A 223 -31.28 -0.97 13.82
C GLN A 223 -30.08 -1.07 12.90
N LEU A 224 -29.55 -2.28 12.67
CA LEU A 224 -28.33 -2.59 11.90
C LEU A 224 -27.83 -1.51 10.90
N TYR A 225 -28.71 -0.99 10.03
CA TYR A 225 -28.37 0.02 9.02
C TYR A 225 -29.17 1.34 9.11
N ASP A 226 -30.21 1.41 9.94
CA ASP A 226 -31.23 2.46 9.93
C ASP A 226 -31.51 3.04 11.32
N THR A 227 -31.92 4.30 11.36
CA THR A 227 -32.33 5.00 12.58
C THR A 227 -33.78 5.44 12.48
N LEU A 228 -34.58 5.03 13.47
CA LEU A 228 -35.96 5.46 13.67
C LEU A 228 -36.03 6.44 14.85
N ALA A 229 -36.45 7.67 14.60
CA ALA A 229 -36.69 8.69 15.61
C ALA A 229 -38.21 8.93 15.76
N ILE A 230 -38.74 8.79 16.97
CA ILE A 230 -40.17 8.95 17.27
C ILE A 230 -40.34 10.11 18.26
N LEU A 231 -41.15 11.10 17.88
CA LEU A 231 -41.46 12.25 18.72
C LEU A 231 -42.43 11.81 19.84
N ARG A 232 -42.00 11.85 21.11
CA ARG A 232 -42.93 11.62 22.23
C ARG A 232 -43.77 12.87 22.49
N PRO A 233 -45.10 12.77 22.65
CA PRO A 233 -45.89 13.89 23.13
C PRO A 233 -45.43 14.26 24.56
N GLY A 234 -44.95 15.49 24.72
CA GLY A 234 -44.68 16.22 25.96
C GLY A 234 -44.50 15.42 27.26
N VAL A 235 -43.27 15.07 27.61
CA VAL A 235 -42.88 15.01 29.03
C VAL A 235 -42.34 16.40 29.37
N ALA A 236 -42.99 17.09 30.31
CA ALA A 236 -42.52 18.38 30.80
C ALA A 236 -41.07 18.25 31.32
N PRO A 237 -40.20 19.27 31.19
CA PRO A 237 -38.89 19.24 31.83
C PRO A 237 -39.07 18.93 33.32
N ILE A 238 -38.40 17.89 33.81
CA ILE A 238 -38.46 17.54 35.23
C ILE A 238 -37.95 18.74 36.05
N ASN A 239 -38.72 19.15 37.07
CA ASN A 239 -38.26 20.09 38.07
C ASN A 239 -36.93 19.56 38.66
N ARG A 240 -35.85 20.35 38.64
CA ARG A 240 -34.54 19.94 39.19
C ARG A 240 -34.65 19.37 40.60
N GLU A 241 -35.56 19.88 41.43
CA GLU A 241 -35.81 19.34 42.77
C GLU A 241 -36.37 17.92 42.75
N ALA A 242 -37.29 17.63 41.82
CA ALA A 242 -37.83 16.28 41.64
C ALA A 242 -36.78 15.33 41.09
N ALA A 243 -35.95 15.78 40.15
CA ALA A 243 -34.80 15.03 39.65
C ALA A 243 -33.81 14.68 40.77
N THR A 244 -33.47 15.64 41.63
CA THR A 244 -32.62 15.42 42.81
C THR A 244 -33.28 14.44 43.79
N ALA A 245 -34.57 14.59 44.08
CA ALA A 245 -35.29 13.68 44.99
C ALA A 245 -35.34 12.23 44.48
N ILE A 246 -35.53 12.04 43.16
CA ILE A 246 -35.49 10.71 42.52
C ILE A 246 -34.08 10.14 42.57
N LEU A 247 -33.05 10.97 42.35
CA LEU A 247 -31.65 10.54 42.45
C LEU A 247 -31.28 10.14 43.89
N ASP A 248 -31.72 10.90 44.90
CA ASP A 248 -31.51 10.60 46.32
C ASP A 248 -32.22 9.30 46.72
N LEU A 249 -33.44 9.07 46.21
CA LEU A 249 -34.13 7.80 46.36
C LEU A 249 -33.34 6.66 45.71
N GLY A 250 -32.85 6.85 44.48
CA GLY A 250 -32.03 5.86 43.79
C GLY A 250 -30.74 5.52 44.55
N ASN A 251 -30.06 6.51 45.13
CA ASN A 251 -28.87 6.30 45.95
C ASN A 251 -29.19 5.53 47.24
N ARG A 252 -30.31 5.82 47.91
CA ARG A 252 -30.76 5.04 49.09
C ARG A 252 -31.06 3.60 48.72
N LEU A 253 -31.82 3.38 47.64
CA LEU A 253 -32.14 2.04 47.16
C LEU A 253 -30.89 1.25 46.80
N PHE A 254 -29.88 1.89 46.19
CA PHE A 254 -28.59 1.28 45.94
C PHE A 254 -27.91 0.84 47.24
N ASN A 255 -27.85 1.72 48.25
CA ASN A 255 -27.22 1.41 49.54
C ASN A 255 -27.98 0.34 50.34
N GLU A 256 -29.29 0.17 50.09
CA GLU A 256 -30.12 -0.91 50.63
C GLU A 256 -29.98 -2.24 49.87
N GLY A 257 -29.18 -2.29 48.80
CA GLY A 257 -29.01 -3.48 47.96
C GLY A 257 -30.12 -3.71 46.93
N ARG A 258 -31.05 -2.76 46.75
CA ARG A 258 -32.14 -2.83 45.76
C ARG A 258 -31.69 -2.32 44.38
N LEU A 259 -30.73 -3.04 43.81
CA LEU A 259 -29.99 -2.62 42.60
C LEU A 259 -30.86 -2.44 41.37
N THR A 260 -31.86 -3.30 41.15
CA THR A 260 -32.76 -3.19 39.99
C THR A 260 -33.59 -1.92 40.07
N ASP A 261 -34.11 -1.58 41.25
CA ASP A 261 -34.90 -0.36 41.45
C ASP A 261 -34.02 0.90 41.30
N ALA A 262 -32.82 0.88 41.87
CA ALA A 262 -31.84 1.95 41.70
C ALA A 262 -31.45 2.14 40.23
N PHE A 263 -31.22 1.04 39.50
CA PHE A 263 -30.94 1.06 38.06
C PHE A 263 -32.10 1.68 37.28
N THR A 264 -33.33 1.22 37.48
CA THR A 264 -34.52 1.75 36.78
C THR A 264 -34.68 3.26 36.99
N LEU A 265 -34.49 3.77 38.21
CA LEU A 265 -34.55 5.21 38.48
C LEU A 265 -33.40 5.97 37.81
N SER A 266 -32.18 5.44 37.90
CA SER A 266 -31.00 6.08 37.29
C SER A 266 -31.06 6.11 35.76
N ASP A 267 -31.53 5.03 35.13
CA ASP A 267 -31.69 4.89 33.70
C ASP A 267 -32.82 5.79 33.18
N HIS A 268 -33.95 5.83 33.92
CA HIS A 268 -35.02 6.77 33.62
C HIS A 268 -34.49 8.20 33.64
N LEU A 269 -33.81 8.62 34.71
CA LEU A 269 -33.23 9.96 34.82
C LEU A 269 -32.19 10.26 33.72
N ALA A 270 -31.37 9.27 33.33
CA ALA A 270 -30.39 9.41 32.25
C ALA A 270 -31.03 9.49 30.85
N SER A 271 -32.25 8.94 30.68
CA SER A 271 -33.01 8.93 29.43
C SER A 271 -33.87 10.19 29.19
N LEU A 272 -34.00 11.07 30.18
CA LEU A 272 -34.82 12.28 30.07
C LEU A 272 -34.17 13.31 29.14
N ALA A 273 -34.87 13.67 28.08
CA ALA A 273 -34.41 14.66 27.12
C ALA A 273 -34.29 16.06 27.77
N GLY A 274 -33.14 16.73 27.57
CA GLY A 274 -32.97 18.16 27.82
C GLY A 274 -32.09 18.57 29.02
N GLN A 275 -31.82 17.68 29.99
CA GLN A 275 -30.83 17.92 31.06
C GLN A 275 -30.24 16.56 31.52
N THR A 276 -29.04 16.19 31.06
CA THR A 276 -28.37 15.01 31.64
C THR A 276 -27.94 15.38 33.06
N ILE A 277 -28.50 14.71 34.06
CA ILE A 277 -28.12 14.90 35.47
C ILE A 277 -26.87 14.05 35.69
N PRO A 278 -25.67 14.63 35.93
CA PRO A 278 -24.45 13.82 36.04
C PRO A 278 -24.55 12.74 37.13
N GLY A 279 -25.21 13.05 38.25
CA GLY A 279 -25.43 12.08 39.32
C GLY A 279 -26.20 10.82 38.90
N SER A 280 -27.10 10.88 37.90
CA SER A 280 -27.80 9.69 37.41
C SER A 280 -26.87 8.75 36.63
N LEU A 281 -25.94 9.29 35.83
CA LEU A 281 -24.90 8.50 35.16
C LEU A 281 -23.97 7.84 36.19
N LEU A 282 -23.60 8.56 37.25
CA LEU A 282 -22.76 8.00 38.31
C LEU A 282 -23.46 6.86 39.05
N LEU A 283 -24.74 7.01 39.40
CA LEU A 283 -25.53 5.95 40.03
C LEU A 283 -25.69 4.74 39.09
N ARG A 284 -25.93 4.99 37.80
CA ARG A 284 -26.05 3.93 36.79
C ARG A 284 -24.73 3.18 36.60
N ALA A 285 -23.60 3.89 36.55
CA ALA A 285 -22.26 3.30 36.53
C ALA A 285 -22.01 2.40 37.75
N ARG A 286 -22.41 2.83 38.96
CA ARG A 286 -22.33 2.00 40.18
C ARG A 286 -23.17 0.73 40.07
N CYS A 287 -24.39 0.83 39.54
CA CYS A 287 -25.27 -0.32 39.31
C CYS A 287 -24.66 -1.31 38.29
N HIS A 288 -24.14 -0.81 37.17
CA HIS A 288 -23.46 -1.63 36.17
C HIS A 288 -22.20 -2.31 36.73
N ASN A 289 -21.43 -1.58 37.53
CA ASN A 289 -20.22 -2.09 38.17
C ASN A 289 -20.49 -3.23 39.16
N ASP A 290 -21.59 -3.14 39.91
CA ASP A 290 -22.02 -4.21 40.82
C ASP A 290 -22.49 -5.46 40.05
N GLN A 291 -23.16 -5.25 38.91
CA GLN A 291 -23.65 -6.31 38.03
C GLN A 291 -22.59 -6.89 37.07
N ASN A 292 -21.32 -6.50 37.19
CA ASN A 292 -20.22 -6.88 36.28
C ASN A 292 -20.47 -6.52 34.79
N ARG A 293 -21.31 -5.53 34.50
CA ARG A 293 -21.52 -4.98 33.15
C ARG A 293 -20.49 -3.89 32.84
N MET A 294 -19.26 -4.31 32.56
CA MET A 294 -18.09 -3.43 32.51
C MET A 294 -18.10 -2.39 31.38
N LEU A 295 -18.62 -2.76 30.20
CA LEU A 295 -18.75 -1.83 29.08
C LEU A 295 -19.63 -0.64 29.47
N ASP A 296 -20.84 -0.93 29.95
CA ASP A 296 -21.80 0.09 30.36
C ASP A 296 -21.27 0.95 31.51
N ALA A 297 -20.62 0.32 32.50
CA ALA A 297 -20.03 1.02 33.65
C ALA A 297 -18.94 2.02 33.21
N ALA A 298 -18.03 1.59 32.33
CA ALA A 298 -16.96 2.44 31.82
C ALA A 298 -17.49 3.56 30.90
N ALA A 299 -18.48 3.26 30.06
CA ALA A 299 -19.13 4.24 29.19
C ALA A 299 -19.84 5.35 29.99
N ASP A 300 -20.58 4.98 31.03
CA ASP A 300 -21.27 5.94 31.90
C ASP A 300 -20.29 6.80 32.71
N LEU A 301 -19.23 6.20 33.24
CA LEU A 301 -18.19 6.94 33.95
C LEU A 301 -17.47 7.93 33.03
N ARG A 302 -17.19 7.53 31.78
CA ARG A 302 -16.62 8.41 30.76
C ARG A 302 -17.56 9.57 30.46
N ARG A 303 -18.84 9.29 30.22
CA ARG A 303 -19.85 10.33 29.94
C ARG A 303 -20.02 11.28 31.13
N PHE A 304 -19.99 10.76 32.36
CA PHE A 304 -20.00 11.57 33.58
C PHE A 304 -18.82 12.54 33.60
N ARG A 305 -17.61 12.05 33.36
CA ARG A 305 -16.41 12.90 33.29
C ARG A 305 -16.51 13.92 32.17
N ASP A 306 -16.95 13.53 30.98
CA ASP A 306 -17.05 14.44 29.83
C ASP A 306 -18.05 15.59 30.12
N LEU A 307 -19.07 15.36 30.94
CA LEU A 307 -20.04 16.39 31.37
C LEU A 307 -19.57 17.25 32.54
N THR A 308 -18.80 16.70 33.48
CA THR A 308 -18.41 17.38 34.73
C THR A 308 -16.99 17.95 34.69
N GLY A 309 -16.16 17.49 33.74
CA GLY A 309 -14.76 17.85 33.61
C GLY A 309 -13.83 17.17 34.62
N SER A 310 -14.32 16.35 35.56
CA SER A 310 -13.50 15.74 36.61
C SER A 310 -14.06 14.43 37.16
N LEU A 311 -13.17 13.57 37.67
CA LEU A 311 -13.48 12.36 38.44
C LEU A 311 -13.04 12.47 39.91
N SER A 312 -12.66 13.66 40.38
CA SER A 312 -12.22 13.88 41.77
C SER A 312 -13.26 13.39 42.78
N GLY A 313 -12.82 12.62 43.78
CA GLY A 313 -13.68 12.02 44.81
C GLY A 313 -14.33 10.69 44.42
N LEU A 314 -14.02 10.15 43.23
CA LEU A 314 -14.51 8.86 42.73
C LEU A 314 -13.36 7.84 42.53
N GLU A 315 -12.25 8.01 43.23
CA GLU A 315 -11.03 7.21 43.05
C GLU A 315 -11.30 5.72 43.24
N ASN A 316 -12.00 5.35 44.31
CA ASN A 316 -12.34 3.95 44.61
C ASN A 316 -13.22 3.32 43.53
N LEU A 317 -14.24 4.04 43.04
CA LEU A 317 -15.13 3.53 41.99
C LEU A 317 -14.38 3.39 40.66
N THR A 318 -13.53 4.36 40.34
CA THR A 318 -12.72 4.36 39.11
C THR A 318 -11.75 3.16 39.11
N VAL A 319 -11.05 2.94 40.23
CA VAL A 319 -10.14 1.80 40.41
C VAL A 319 -10.89 0.46 40.34
N ASP A 320 -12.07 0.34 40.95
CA ASP A 320 -12.85 -0.90 40.91
C ASP A 320 -13.35 -1.22 39.49
N ILE A 321 -13.97 -0.24 38.81
CA ILE A 321 -14.42 -0.39 37.41
C ILE A 321 -13.25 -0.81 36.53
N PHE A 322 -12.09 -0.18 36.71
CA PHE A 322 -10.90 -0.46 35.94
C PHE A 322 -10.37 -1.88 36.16
N ASN A 323 -10.23 -2.31 37.42
CA ASN A 323 -9.74 -3.64 37.75
C ASN A 323 -10.66 -4.73 37.19
N LYS A 324 -11.98 -4.57 37.39
CA LYS A 324 -12.97 -5.51 36.84
C LYS A 324 -13.04 -5.47 35.31
N SER A 325 -12.88 -4.30 34.70
CA SER A 325 -12.84 -4.16 33.24
C SER A 325 -11.61 -4.84 32.64
N ASN A 326 -10.45 -4.78 33.29
CA ASN A 326 -9.27 -5.52 32.85
C ASN A 326 -9.50 -7.03 32.89
N VAL A 327 -10.12 -7.54 33.97
CA VAL A 327 -10.50 -8.95 34.06
C VAL A 327 -11.48 -9.33 32.95
N ALA A 328 -12.48 -8.49 32.69
CA ALA A 328 -13.48 -8.70 31.64
C ALA A 328 -12.85 -8.72 30.24
N ILE A 329 -11.94 -7.78 29.94
CA ILE A 329 -11.20 -7.74 28.66
C ILE A 329 -10.44 -9.05 28.45
N HIS A 330 -9.69 -9.51 29.45
CA HIS A 330 -8.93 -10.76 29.34
C HIS A 330 -9.83 -11.97 29.14
N GLN A 331 -10.99 -12.01 29.79
CA GLN A 331 -11.96 -13.08 29.61
C GLN A 331 -12.55 -13.05 28.19
N LEU A 332 -12.96 -11.89 27.70
CA LEU A 332 -13.50 -11.71 26.34
C LEU A 332 -12.48 -12.08 25.26
N GLN A 333 -11.20 -11.74 25.46
CA GLN A 333 -10.11 -12.15 24.56
C GLN A 333 -9.97 -13.68 24.51
N ARG A 334 -10.08 -14.39 25.64
CA ARG A 334 -10.06 -15.86 25.67
C ARG A 334 -11.28 -16.48 25.00
N GLU A 335 -12.42 -15.81 25.05
CA GLU A 335 -13.67 -16.19 24.37
C GLU A 335 -13.70 -15.80 22.88
N ASN A 336 -12.63 -15.20 22.34
CA ASN A 336 -12.57 -14.63 20.98
C ASN A 336 -13.60 -13.52 20.69
N ARG A 337 -14.10 -12.84 21.72
CA ARG A 337 -15.06 -11.72 21.62
C ARG A 337 -14.30 -10.38 21.60
N PHE A 338 -13.51 -10.19 20.55
CA PHE A 338 -12.57 -9.07 20.44
C PHE A 338 -13.26 -7.71 20.31
N ASP A 339 -14.43 -7.62 19.67
CA ASP A 339 -15.18 -6.37 19.51
C ASP A 339 -15.64 -5.81 20.86
N GLU A 340 -16.21 -6.65 21.73
CA GLU A 340 -16.65 -6.23 23.06
C GLU A 340 -15.46 -5.86 23.96
N ALA A 341 -14.35 -6.60 23.84
CA ALA A 341 -13.12 -6.25 24.54
C ALA A 341 -12.57 -4.89 24.09
N ALA A 342 -12.68 -4.59 22.79
CA ALA A 342 -12.28 -3.33 22.20
C ALA A 342 -13.16 -2.16 22.70
N ASP A 343 -14.49 -2.34 22.78
CA ASP A 343 -15.39 -1.30 23.28
C ASP A 343 -15.10 -0.93 24.75
N ILE A 344 -14.79 -1.92 25.59
CA ILE A 344 -14.37 -1.67 26.98
C ILE A 344 -13.02 -0.92 26.98
N ALA A 345 -12.05 -1.41 26.19
CA ALA A 345 -10.72 -0.83 26.09
C ALA A 345 -10.73 0.65 25.67
N GLU A 346 -11.58 1.03 24.72
CA GLU A 346 -11.72 2.42 24.27
C GLU A 346 -12.19 3.35 25.38
N ASN A 347 -13.17 2.91 26.16
CA ASN A 347 -13.70 3.69 27.26
C ASN A 347 -12.67 3.85 28.38
N LEU A 348 -11.90 2.81 28.67
CA LEU A 348 -10.79 2.88 29.63
C LEU A 348 -9.66 3.80 29.16
N VAL A 349 -9.21 3.70 27.90
CA VAL A 349 -8.18 4.60 27.36
C VAL A 349 -8.67 6.05 27.39
N ALA A 350 -9.95 6.28 27.07
CA ALA A 350 -10.53 7.60 27.18
C ALA A 350 -10.43 8.11 28.62
N LEU A 351 -10.80 7.31 29.62
CA LEU A 351 -10.76 7.63 31.05
C LEU A 351 -9.34 7.88 31.58
N THR A 352 -8.37 7.06 31.17
CA THR A 352 -6.98 7.09 31.64
C THR A 352 -5.99 7.19 30.48
N PRO A 353 -5.90 8.34 29.80
CA PRO A 353 -5.06 8.49 28.60
C PRO A 353 -3.55 8.38 28.88
N GLY A 354 -3.11 8.51 30.14
CA GLY A 354 -1.72 8.35 30.55
C GLY A 354 -1.32 6.93 30.96
N TRP A 355 -2.25 5.96 30.94
CA TRP A 355 -1.95 4.59 31.37
C TRP A 355 -1.44 3.73 30.21
N ALA A 356 -0.11 3.72 30.03
CA ALA A 356 0.54 3.08 28.88
C ALA A 356 0.15 1.60 28.64
N PRO A 357 0.10 0.71 29.65
CA PRO A 357 -0.32 -0.69 29.45
C PRO A 357 -1.68 -0.87 28.76
N MET A 358 -2.64 0.02 29.02
CA MET A 358 -3.97 -0.04 28.40
C MET A 358 -4.02 0.61 27.04
N VAL A 359 -3.28 1.69 26.83
CA VAL A 359 -3.10 2.22 25.47
C VAL A 359 -2.46 1.13 24.60
N ALA A 360 -1.47 0.39 25.10
CA ALA A 360 -0.86 -0.75 24.41
C ALA A 360 -1.86 -1.88 24.14
N ASN A 361 -2.68 -2.27 25.13
CA ASN A 361 -3.69 -3.30 24.93
C ASN A 361 -4.76 -2.87 23.91
N ALA A 362 -5.22 -1.61 23.97
CA ALA A 362 -6.14 -1.05 22.99
C ALA A 362 -5.53 -0.99 21.59
N THR A 363 -4.27 -0.53 21.43
CA THR A 363 -3.57 -0.56 20.15
C THR A 363 -3.56 -1.98 19.55
N ARG A 364 -3.26 -3.00 20.36
CA ARG A 364 -3.24 -4.40 19.91
C ARG A 364 -4.62 -4.91 19.49
N LEU A 365 -5.64 -4.65 20.32
CA LEU A 365 -7.03 -5.02 20.02
C LEU A 365 -7.51 -4.38 18.72
N MET A 366 -7.34 -3.07 18.56
CA MET A 366 -7.72 -2.36 17.34
C MET A 366 -6.97 -2.87 16.11
N SER A 367 -5.67 -3.17 16.25
CA SER A 367 -4.88 -3.76 15.18
C SER A 367 -5.40 -5.14 14.79
N SER A 368 -5.77 -5.99 15.76
CA SER A 368 -6.30 -7.34 15.49
C SER A 368 -7.69 -7.33 14.83
N LEU A 369 -8.49 -6.30 15.10
CA LEU A 369 -9.82 -6.09 14.51
C LEU A 369 -9.76 -5.40 13.14
N GLY A 370 -8.58 -5.01 12.65
CA GLY A 370 -8.44 -4.23 11.41
C GLY A 370 -8.93 -2.78 11.52
N ARG A 371 -9.12 -2.26 12.74
CA ARG A 371 -9.49 -0.86 13.02
C ARG A 371 -8.25 0.05 12.95
N THR A 372 -7.69 0.19 11.74
CA THR A 372 -6.36 0.79 11.49
C THR A 372 -6.24 2.24 11.97
N GLU A 373 -7.25 3.08 11.75
CA GLU A 373 -7.21 4.49 12.19
C GLU A 373 -7.10 4.63 13.71
N GLU A 374 -7.77 3.75 14.44
CA GLU A 374 -7.77 3.78 15.89
C GLU A 374 -6.50 3.16 16.46
N ALA A 375 -6.04 2.07 15.85
CA ALA A 375 -4.76 1.47 16.19
C ALA A 375 -3.59 2.46 16.02
N THR A 376 -3.54 3.20 14.90
CA THR A 376 -2.52 4.22 14.65
C THR A 376 -2.66 5.41 15.60
N ARG A 377 -3.89 5.87 15.91
CA ARG A 377 -4.14 6.91 16.91
C ARG A 377 -3.60 6.51 18.29
N TYR A 378 -3.92 5.30 18.75
CA TYR A 378 -3.43 4.79 20.03
C TYR A 378 -1.94 4.51 20.01
N ALA A 379 -1.38 4.03 18.90
CA ALA A 379 0.07 3.88 18.77
C ALA A 379 0.81 5.23 18.90
N ARG A 380 0.31 6.31 18.27
CA ARG A 380 0.88 7.67 18.42
C ARG A 380 0.77 8.17 19.86
N GLN A 381 -0.32 7.85 20.56
CA GLN A 381 -0.47 8.16 21.97
C GLN A 381 0.51 7.36 22.83
N LEU A 382 0.67 6.07 22.55
CA LEU A 382 1.58 5.18 23.27
C LEU A 382 3.03 5.65 23.13
N LEU A 383 3.46 6.06 21.93
CA LEU A 383 4.82 6.59 21.72
C LEU A 383 5.13 7.89 22.47
N LYS A 384 4.11 8.64 22.94
CA LYS A 384 4.32 9.78 23.83
C LYS A 384 4.62 9.36 25.27
N LEU A 385 4.13 8.18 25.66
CA LEU A 385 4.32 7.61 27.00
C LEU A 385 5.57 6.71 27.04
N GLU A 386 5.74 5.89 26.01
CA GLU A 386 6.80 4.90 25.84
C GLU A 386 7.40 5.02 24.42
N PRO A 387 8.40 5.90 24.21
CA PRO A 387 8.97 6.14 22.89
C PRO A 387 9.63 4.91 22.24
N GLU A 388 10.11 3.98 23.06
CA GLU A 388 10.76 2.72 22.65
C GLU A 388 9.76 1.56 22.46
N ASN A 389 8.45 1.82 22.55
CA ASN A 389 7.44 0.76 22.39
C ASN A 389 7.50 0.16 20.98
N GLU A 390 7.91 -1.10 20.90
CA GLU A 390 8.25 -1.79 19.65
C GLU A 390 7.02 -1.97 18.74
N MET A 391 5.91 -2.46 19.30
CA MET A 391 4.64 -2.65 18.58
C MET A 391 4.13 -1.33 17.97
N ALA A 392 4.17 -0.23 18.71
CA ALA A 392 3.69 1.05 18.21
C ALA A 392 4.60 1.64 17.11
N ASN A 393 5.93 1.52 17.25
CA ASN A 393 6.85 1.96 16.20
C ASN A 393 6.69 1.12 14.93
N GLN A 394 6.50 -0.21 15.04
CA GLN A 394 6.23 -1.08 13.88
C GLN A 394 4.93 -0.71 13.18
N LEU A 395 3.84 -0.56 13.94
CA LEU A 395 2.53 -0.24 13.37
C LEU A 395 2.56 1.09 12.61
N LEU A 396 3.22 2.10 13.17
CA LEU A 396 3.36 3.41 12.53
C LEU A 396 4.37 3.42 11.37
N PHE A 397 5.38 2.54 11.40
CA PHE A 397 6.22 2.29 10.23
C PHE A 397 5.40 1.76 9.05
N TRP A 398 4.53 0.78 9.28
CA TRP A 398 3.68 0.21 8.23
C TRP A 398 2.66 1.23 7.71
N ASP A 399 2.04 2.03 8.59
CA ASP A 399 1.18 3.16 8.24
C ASP A 399 1.91 4.18 7.36
N ALA A 400 3.11 4.62 7.78
CA ALA A 400 3.94 5.54 7.01
C ALA A 400 4.37 4.96 5.66
N ARG A 401 4.62 3.65 5.59
CA ARG A 401 4.94 2.95 4.34
C ARG A 401 3.76 2.95 3.37
N GLN A 402 2.54 2.72 3.86
CA GLN A 402 1.33 2.79 3.03
C GLN A 402 1.05 4.22 2.56
N ALA A 403 1.30 5.22 3.41
CA ALA A 403 1.18 6.63 3.06
C ALA A 403 2.30 7.16 2.15
N GLY A 404 3.38 6.40 1.96
CA GLY A 404 4.56 6.84 1.22
C GLY A 404 5.44 7.87 1.95
N ASP A 405 5.22 8.09 3.25
CA ASP A 405 6.00 9.03 4.07
C ASP A 405 7.35 8.42 4.46
N LYS A 406 8.36 8.67 3.62
CA LYS A 406 9.73 8.17 3.84
C LYS A 406 10.39 8.77 5.08
N THR A 407 10.03 10.00 5.47
CA THR A 407 10.61 10.68 6.63
C THR A 407 10.15 10.00 7.91
N ALA A 408 8.84 9.75 8.03
CA ALA A 408 8.29 9.02 9.15
C ALA A 408 8.80 7.56 9.19
N GLN A 409 8.86 6.87 8.03
CA GLN A 409 9.45 5.52 7.95
C GLN A 409 10.87 5.48 8.52
N ARG A 410 11.74 6.41 8.09
CA ARG A 410 13.11 6.52 8.58
C ARG A 410 13.15 6.73 10.10
N GLN A 411 12.30 7.61 10.62
CA GLN A 411 12.23 7.88 12.06
C GLN A 411 11.82 6.65 12.88
N TYR A 412 10.79 5.92 12.46
CA TYR A 412 10.32 4.74 13.18
C TYR A 412 11.30 3.57 13.08
N LEU A 413 11.89 3.33 11.91
CA LEU A 413 12.91 2.29 11.75
C LEU A 413 14.17 2.60 12.58
N LEU A 414 14.59 3.87 12.65
CA LEU A 414 15.70 4.27 13.51
C LEU A 414 15.41 3.95 14.98
N ARG A 415 14.22 4.29 15.48
CA ARG A 415 13.82 3.95 16.86
C ARG A 415 13.83 2.44 17.10
N LEU A 416 13.23 1.67 16.19
CA LEU A 416 13.24 0.20 16.26
C LEU A 416 14.66 -0.36 16.27
N ALA A 417 15.56 0.24 15.49
CA ALA A 417 16.95 -0.21 15.42
C ALA A 417 17.75 0.09 16.69
N GLU A 418 17.38 1.13 17.43
CA GLU A 418 18.04 1.51 18.68
C GLU A 418 17.59 0.70 19.90
N ILE A 419 16.42 0.06 19.85
CA ILE A 419 15.90 -0.78 20.95
C ILE A 419 16.95 -1.83 21.36
N LYS A 420 17.32 -1.81 22.65
CA LYS A 420 18.38 -2.68 23.20
C LYS A 420 17.90 -4.12 23.40
N GLN A 421 16.70 -4.28 23.96
CA GLN A 421 16.03 -5.55 24.20
C GLN A 421 14.74 -5.54 23.38
N SER A 422 14.72 -6.35 22.34
CA SER A 422 13.65 -6.44 21.37
C SER A 422 12.97 -7.78 21.51
N ASP A 423 11.64 -7.79 21.49
CA ASP A 423 10.84 -9.02 21.50
C ASP A 423 10.76 -9.63 20.08
N ASN A 424 11.21 -8.90 19.06
CA ASN A 424 11.25 -9.41 17.70
C ASN A 424 12.37 -10.46 17.53
N PRO A 425 12.09 -11.56 16.82
CA PRO A 425 13.11 -12.54 16.52
C PRO A 425 14.22 -11.94 15.62
N PRO A 426 15.45 -12.48 15.66
CA PRO A 426 16.60 -11.89 14.96
C PRO A 426 16.40 -11.61 13.46
N HIS A 427 15.71 -12.49 12.72
CA HIS A 427 15.45 -12.30 11.29
C HIS A 427 14.54 -11.10 11.00
N VAL A 428 13.53 -10.84 11.85
CA VAL A 428 12.65 -9.65 11.74
C VAL A 428 13.45 -8.39 12.05
N ARG A 429 14.34 -8.43 13.04
CA ARG A 429 15.23 -7.29 13.35
C ARG A 429 16.16 -6.96 12.19
N LEU A 430 16.78 -7.97 11.57
CA LEU A 430 17.59 -7.78 10.37
C LEU A 430 16.78 -7.23 9.20
N GLN A 431 15.53 -7.67 9.02
CA GLN A 431 14.63 -7.12 8.00
C GLN A 431 14.37 -5.61 8.22
N LEU A 432 14.15 -5.20 9.46
CA LEU A 432 13.96 -3.78 9.82
C LEU A 432 15.24 -2.97 9.58
N PHE A 433 16.41 -3.53 9.93
CA PHE A 433 17.70 -2.90 9.68
C PHE A 433 17.94 -2.72 8.18
N LEU A 434 17.69 -3.75 7.37
CA LEU A 434 17.79 -3.67 5.92
C LEU A 434 16.81 -2.62 5.36
N GLY A 435 15.60 -2.54 5.89
CA GLY A 435 14.64 -1.48 5.55
C GLY A 435 15.19 -0.08 5.80
N LEU A 436 15.93 0.13 6.90
CA LEU A 436 16.56 1.41 7.19
C LEU A 436 17.74 1.69 6.25
N LEU A 437 18.60 0.69 6.01
CA LEU A 437 19.72 0.81 5.06
C LEU A 437 19.24 1.15 3.65
N ASN A 438 18.12 0.55 3.21
CA ASN A 438 17.49 0.87 1.94
C ASN A 438 17.07 2.35 1.86
N LEU A 439 16.49 2.92 2.93
CA LEU A 439 16.14 4.35 2.95
C LEU A 439 17.34 5.28 2.98
N LEU A 440 18.47 4.84 3.55
CA LEU A 440 19.69 5.64 3.68
C LEU A 440 20.56 5.60 2.42
N LEU A 441 20.71 4.43 1.80
CA LEU A 441 21.72 4.17 0.77
C LEU A 441 21.15 4.11 -0.65
N ALA A 442 19.95 3.55 -0.84
CA ALA A 442 19.36 3.42 -2.17
C ALA A 442 19.13 4.75 -2.92
N PRO A 443 18.93 5.92 -2.27
CA PRO A 443 18.85 7.20 -3.00
C PRO A 443 20.13 7.60 -3.75
N MET A 444 21.27 6.92 -3.53
CA MET A 444 22.59 7.20 -4.13
C MET A 444 23.12 8.63 -3.90
N LYS A 445 22.53 9.31 -2.91
CA LYS A 445 22.85 10.67 -2.47
C LYS A 445 22.87 10.70 -0.94
N ALA A 446 23.49 9.69 -0.34
CA ALA A 446 23.57 9.58 1.11
C ALA A 446 24.41 10.75 1.64
N ALA A 447 23.85 11.50 2.59
CA ALA A 447 24.66 12.50 3.29
C ALA A 447 25.76 11.80 4.11
N PRO A 448 26.90 12.45 4.44
CA PRO A 448 27.93 11.85 5.28
C PRO A 448 27.38 11.29 6.61
N GLY A 449 26.36 11.94 7.18
CA GLY A 449 25.66 11.44 8.38
C GLY A 449 24.82 10.19 8.15
N ASP A 450 24.24 10.01 6.96
CA ASP A 450 23.45 8.81 6.60
C ASP A 450 24.36 7.60 6.45
N ILE A 451 25.55 7.80 5.92
CA ILE A 451 26.58 6.76 5.79
C ILE A 451 27.08 6.33 7.18
N GLN A 452 27.40 7.27 8.06
CA GLN A 452 27.79 6.96 9.44
C GLN A 452 26.69 6.18 10.18
N LEU A 453 25.44 6.59 9.98
CA LEU A 453 24.30 5.87 10.54
C LEU A 453 24.16 4.47 9.95
N ALA A 454 24.28 4.29 8.63
CA ALA A 454 24.23 2.98 7.99
C ALA A 454 25.27 2.02 8.57
N ARG A 455 26.50 2.51 8.80
CA ARG A 455 27.57 1.74 9.45
C ARG A 455 27.24 1.36 10.89
N HIS A 456 26.68 2.30 11.64
CA HIS A 456 26.23 2.03 13.01
C HIS A 456 25.20 0.90 13.03
N ILE A 457 24.17 0.98 12.19
CA ILE A 457 23.10 -0.02 12.12
C ILE A 457 23.61 -1.39 11.68
N ALA A 458 24.46 -1.44 10.66
CA ALA A 458 25.03 -2.70 10.21
C ALA A 458 25.97 -3.34 11.24
N SER A 459 26.74 -2.56 12.00
CA SER A 459 27.54 -3.09 13.14
C SER A 459 26.68 -3.70 14.26
N ARG A 460 25.42 -3.24 14.41
CA ARG A 460 24.46 -3.87 15.32
C ARG A 460 23.91 -5.16 14.74
N ALA A 461 23.69 -5.21 13.42
CA ALA A 461 23.26 -6.41 12.70
C ALA A 461 24.25 -7.57 12.86
N GLU A 462 25.55 -7.28 12.81
CA GLU A 462 26.63 -8.27 12.98
C GLU A 462 26.64 -8.96 14.34
N LYS A 463 26.06 -8.33 15.37
CA LYS A 463 25.98 -8.91 16.72
C LYS A 463 24.81 -9.88 16.89
N LEU A 464 23.88 -9.91 15.93
CA LEU A 464 22.75 -10.83 15.98
C LEU A 464 23.19 -12.22 15.55
N THR A 465 22.62 -13.24 16.20
CA THR A 465 22.82 -14.64 15.85
C THR A 465 21.45 -15.30 15.65
N ASP A 466 21.43 -16.44 14.98
CA ASP A 466 20.22 -17.25 14.79
C ASP A 466 19.91 -18.16 15.98
N ALA A 467 20.69 -18.10 17.08
CA ALA A 467 20.54 -18.97 18.24
C ALA A 467 19.18 -18.82 18.96
N GLU A 468 18.55 -17.65 18.87
CA GLU A 468 17.21 -17.36 19.43
C GLU A 468 16.08 -17.80 18.50
N ILE A 469 16.39 -18.13 17.25
CA ILE A 469 15.41 -18.66 16.30
C ILE A 469 15.20 -20.13 16.66
N GLN A 470 13.96 -20.47 17.02
CA GLN A 470 13.54 -21.86 17.25
C GLN A 470 13.79 -22.71 15.99
N ASP A 471 13.49 -24.02 16.00
CA ASP A 471 13.67 -24.91 14.84
C ASP A 471 12.71 -24.62 13.67
N ASP A 472 12.76 -23.38 13.16
CA ASP A 472 12.11 -22.85 11.98
C ASP A 472 13.18 -22.56 10.93
N GLU A 473 13.34 -23.48 9.98
CA GLU A 473 14.30 -23.33 8.89
C GLU A 473 14.01 -22.12 8.00
N THR A 474 12.74 -21.73 7.84
CA THR A 474 12.38 -20.57 6.99
C THR A 474 12.89 -19.28 7.64
N ALA A 475 12.70 -19.14 8.95
CA ALA A 475 13.23 -18.01 9.70
C ALA A 475 14.76 -17.96 9.70
N LYS A 476 15.44 -19.12 9.83
CA LYS A 476 16.90 -19.23 9.72
C LYS A 476 17.42 -18.86 8.32
N ASN A 477 16.72 -19.25 7.26
CA ASN A 477 17.07 -18.86 5.89
C ASN A 477 16.90 -17.35 5.65
N TRP A 478 15.81 -16.75 6.14
CA TRP A 478 15.64 -15.29 6.10
C TRP A 478 16.70 -14.55 6.91
N PHE A 479 17.06 -15.07 8.10
CA PHE A 479 18.16 -14.53 8.89
C PHE A 479 19.45 -14.49 8.07
N ARG A 480 19.86 -15.63 7.52
CA ARG A 480 21.08 -15.77 6.71
C ARG A 480 21.07 -14.83 5.50
N PHE A 481 19.95 -14.76 4.78
CA PHE A 481 19.79 -13.88 3.62
C PHE A 481 19.97 -12.40 3.98
N PHE A 482 19.24 -11.89 4.97
CA PHE A 482 19.35 -10.47 5.37
C PHE A 482 20.73 -10.16 5.96
N HIS A 483 21.29 -11.09 6.73
CA HIS A 483 22.60 -10.93 7.34
C HIS A 483 23.70 -10.74 6.29
N LEU A 484 23.71 -11.56 5.23
CA LEU A 484 24.70 -11.45 4.16
C LEU A 484 24.59 -10.16 3.34
N ILE A 485 23.37 -9.66 3.10
CA ILE A 485 23.20 -8.36 2.44
C ILE A 485 23.76 -7.23 3.30
N ILE A 486 23.48 -7.25 4.62
CA ILE A 486 23.98 -6.21 5.53
C ILE A 486 25.50 -6.28 5.67
N GLN A 487 26.08 -7.48 5.72
CA GLN A 487 27.54 -7.66 5.69
C GLN A 487 28.15 -7.12 4.39
N ALA A 488 27.54 -7.39 3.23
CA ALA A 488 28.01 -6.83 1.97
C ALA A 488 27.99 -5.29 2.02
N VAL A 489 26.92 -4.67 2.53
CA VAL A 489 26.85 -3.21 2.70
C VAL A 489 28.02 -2.63 3.51
N MET A 490 28.63 -3.39 4.42
CA MET A 490 29.77 -2.95 5.28
C MET A 490 31.16 -3.22 4.71
N MET A 491 31.25 -4.00 3.64
CA MET A 491 32.53 -4.35 3.05
C MET A 491 33.25 -3.16 2.38
N GLU A 492 32.56 -2.04 2.16
CA GLU A 492 33.16 -0.83 1.59
C GLU A 492 34.24 -0.23 2.49
N GLN A 493 34.21 -0.54 3.80
CA GLN A 493 35.23 -0.18 4.78
C GLN A 493 36.53 -0.99 4.61
N GLU A 494 36.44 -2.15 3.98
CA GLU A 494 37.60 -2.99 3.72
C GLU A 494 38.35 -2.56 2.46
N LEU A 495 37.79 -1.65 1.66
CA LEU A 495 38.42 -1.11 0.45
C LEU A 495 39.64 -0.26 0.82
N GLY A 496 40.77 -0.58 0.19
CA GLY A 496 42.03 0.13 0.37
C GLY A 496 42.18 1.32 -0.59
N GLU A 497 43.40 1.77 -0.81
CA GLU A 497 43.67 2.93 -1.67
C GLU A 497 43.59 2.59 -3.17
N ASN A 498 42.75 3.32 -3.89
CA ASN A 498 42.70 3.56 -5.35
C ASN A 498 43.37 2.47 -6.24
N PRO A 499 42.83 1.24 -6.28
CA PRO A 499 43.39 0.18 -7.11
C PRO A 499 43.22 0.51 -8.60
N VAL A 500 44.30 0.48 -9.38
CA VAL A 500 44.27 0.71 -10.83
C VAL A 500 45.11 -0.35 -11.56
N GLY A 501 44.52 -1.01 -12.56
CA GLY A 501 45.27 -1.76 -13.58
C GLY A 501 46.01 -3.01 -13.08
N GLN A 502 45.44 -3.72 -12.10
CA GLN A 502 46.08 -4.91 -11.52
C GLN A 502 45.45 -6.23 -12.00
N ALA A 503 44.48 -6.20 -12.93
CA ALA A 503 43.78 -7.40 -13.37
C ALA A 503 44.66 -8.25 -14.28
N THR A 504 44.60 -9.56 -14.09
CA THR A 504 45.31 -10.53 -14.91
C THR A 504 44.68 -10.61 -16.30
N ALA A 505 45.54 -10.71 -17.31
CA ALA A 505 45.11 -10.97 -18.67
C ALA A 505 44.38 -12.32 -18.78
N PRO A 506 43.45 -12.50 -19.74
CA PRO A 506 42.78 -13.77 -19.93
C PRO A 506 43.78 -14.89 -20.28
N THR A 507 43.53 -16.09 -19.78
CA THR A 507 44.39 -17.28 -19.93
C THR A 507 44.53 -17.70 -21.40
N SER A 508 43.49 -17.52 -22.21
CA SER A 508 43.51 -17.81 -23.64
C SER A 508 42.63 -16.86 -24.45
N CYS A 509 43.02 -16.64 -25.70
CA CYS A 509 42.34 -15.77 -26.65
C CYS A 509 42.35 -16.40 -28.04
N VAL A 510 41.22 -16.32 -28.76
CA VAL A 510 41.11 -16.77 -30.16
C VAL A 510 40.28 -15.78 -30.97
N SER A 511 40.55 -15.71 -32.27
CA SER A 511 39.68 -15.02 -33.23
C SER A 511 38.35 -15.76 -33.42
N SER A 512 37.40 -15.13 -34.10
CA SER A 512 36.14 -15.76 -34.53
C SER A 512 36.32 -17.02 -35.40
N THR A 513 37.48 -17.18 -36.06
CA THR A 513 37.85 -18.37 -36.84
C THR A 513 38.55 -19.46 -36.02
N GLY A 514 38.74 -19.24 -34.71
CA GLY A 514 39.46 -20.16 -33.84
C GLY A 514 40.99 -20.08 -33.94
N SER A 515 41.53 -19.04 -34.57
CA SER A 515 42.98 -18.82 -34.60
C SER A 515 43.44 -18.35 -33.23
N VAL A 516 44.45 -19.01 -32.65
CA VAL A 516 45.02 -18.63 -31.34
C VAL A 516 45.68 -17.25 -31.45
N MET A 517 45.40 -16.40 -30.47
CA MET A 517 45.91 -15.03 -30.40
C MET A 517 46.52 -14.75 -29.03
N SER A 518 47.45 -13.80 -29.00
CA SER A 518 47.90 -13.16 -27.78
C SER A 518 46.96 -12.03 -27.38
N THR A 519 47.10 -11.53 -26.15
CA THR A 519 46.34 -10.36 -25.69
C THR A 519 46.81 -9.07 -26.36
N PHE A 520 48.06 -9.01 -26.81
CA PHE A 520 48.58 -7.91 -27.63
C PHE A 520 47.88 -7.83 -29.00
N ASP A 521 47.49 -8.97 -29.57
CA ASP A 521 46.77 -8.99 -30.85
C ASP A 521 45.39 -8.33 -30.74
N ILE A 522 44.74 -8.39 -29.58
CA ILE A 522 43.46 -7.68 -29.33
C ILE A 522 43.65 -6.17 -29.53
N THR A 523 44.72 -5.60 -28.95
CA THR A 523 45.07 -4.18 -29.09
C THR A 523 45.37 -3.83 -30.55
N MET A 524 46.12 -4.68 -31.26
CA MET A 524 46.43 -4.48 -32.67
C MET A 524 45.18 -4.50 -33.56
N ILE A 525 44.25 -5.43 -33.30
CA ILE A 525 42.97 -5.50 -34.00
C ILE A 525 42.14 -4.23 -33.71
N ALA A 526 42.04 -3.82 -32.44
CA ALA A 526 41.33 -2.61 -32.04
C ALA A 526 41.82 -1.37 -32.83
N GLN A 527 43.14 -1.21 -32.95
CA GLN A 527 43.77 -0.14 -33.70
C GLN A 527 43.52 -0.27 -35.20
N LYS A 528 43.67 -1.47 -35.77
CA LYS A 528 43.44 -1.76 -37.20
C LYS A 528 42.03 -1.38 -37.64
N ILE A 529 41.02 -1.71 -36.84
CA ILE A 529 39.61 -1.42 -37.17
C ILE A 529 39.19 0.00 -36.73
N GLY A 530 40.06 0.74 -36.06
CA GLY A 530 39.74 2.07 -35.52
C GLY A 530 38.64 2.05 -34.45
N ALA A 531 38.63 1.02 -33.61
CA ALA A 531 37.60 0.78 -32.61
C ALA A 531 37.36 2.00 -31.71
N LYS A 532 36.10 2.27 -31.40
CA LYS A 532 35.61 3.36 -30.55
C LYS A 532 34.93 2.87 -29.28
N ALA A 533 34.55 1.59 -29.24
CA ALA A 533 33.93 0.96 -28.09
C ALA A 533 34.25 -0.55 -28.07
N VAL A 534 34.09 -1.15 -26.90
CA VAL A 534 34.16 -2.59 -26.68
C VAL A 534 32.85 -3.06 -26.08
N PHE A 535 32.26 -4.13 -26.62
CA PHE A 535 31.14 -4.85 -26.01
C PHE A 535 31.69 -6.11 -25.33
N LEU A 536 31.59 -6.17 -24.00
CA LEU A 536 32.16 -7.22 -23.17
C LEU A 536 31.05 -7.97 -22.41
N VAL A 537 31.05 -9.29 -22.56
CA VAL A 537 30.20 -10.21 -21.79
C VAL A 537 31.03 -11.36 -21.24
N ALA A 538 30.57 -11.97 -20.16
CA ALA A 538 31.10 -13.23 -19.65
C ALA A 538 29.96 -14.22 -19.38
N ALA A 539 30.15 -15.49 -19.74
CA ALA A 539 29.16 -16.53 -19.52
C ALA A 539 29.83 -17.90 -19.32
N ASP A 540 29.18 -18.77 -18.55
CA ASP A 540 29.50 -20.19 -18.55
C ASP A 540 29.14 -20.81 -19.91
N GLU A 541 29.64 -22.02 -20.18
CA GLU A 541 29.42 -22.67 -21.49
C GLU A 541 27.92 -22.85 -21.80
N LYS A 542 27.08 -23.08 -20.79
CA LYS A 542 25.62 -23.24 -20.98
C LYS A 542 24.99 -21.95 -21.49
N TYR A 543 25.22 -20.82 -20.83
CA TYR A 543 24.67 -19.53 -21.27
C TYR A 543 25.32 -19.05 -22.57
N PHE A 544 26.61 -19.34 -22.78
CA PHE A 544 27.30 -19.07 -24.03
C PHE A 544 26.57 -19.71 -25.22
N ARG A 545 26.28 -21.01 -25.14
CA ARG A 545 25.61 -21.74 -26.23
C ARG A 545 24.22 -21.20 -26.57
N LEU A 546 23.57 -20.57 -25.59
CA LEU A 546 22.23 -20.02 -25.76
C LEU A 546 22.25 -18.61 -26.33
N TYR A 547 23.10 -17.72 -25.81
CA TYR A 547 22.99 -16.28 -26.08
C TYR A 547 24.15 -15.70 -26.89
N ALA A 548 25.34 -16.32 -26.91
CA ALA A 548 26.55 -15.70 -27.47
C ALA A 548 26.41 -15.33 -28.95
N ARG A 549 25.77 -16.20 -29.76
CA ARG A 549 25.52 -15.91 -31.18
C ARG A 549 24.59 -14.70 -31.35
N ILE A 550 23.52 -14.63 -30.56
CA ILE A 550 22.53 -13.55 -30.60
C ILE A 550 23.19 -12.23 -30.24
N PHE A 551 23.93 -12.22 -29.12
CA PHE A 551 24.67 -11.07 -28.64
C PHE A 551 25.63 -10.55 -29.72
N ALA A 552 26.48 -11.43 -30.27
CA ALA A 552 27.43 -11.08 -31.31
C ALA A 552 26.75 -10.51 -32.56
N LEU A 553 25.73 -11.17 -33.10
CA LEU A 553 24.99 -10.68 -34.28
C LEU A 553 24.37 -9.31 -34.01
N SER A 554 23.76 -9.12 -32.84
CA SER A 554 23.12 -7.86 -32.46
C SER A 554 24.13 -6.70 -32.43
N ALA A 555 25.30 -6.90 -31.83
CA ALA A 555 26.35 -5.90 -31.74
C ALA A 555 27.02 -5.64 -33.10
N LEU A 556 27.34 -6.69 -33.87
CA LEU A 556 27.96 -6.58 -35.19
C LEU A 556 27.08 -5.80 -36.18
N LYS A 557 25.76 -5.99 -36.10
CA LYS A 557 24.78 -5.39 -36.99
C LYS A 557 24.40 -3.96 -36.59
N ASN A 558 24.16 -3.73 -35.30
CA ASN A 558 23.49 -2.51 -34.83
C ASN A 558 24.46 -1.45 -34.31
N SER A 559 25.73 -1.78 -34.04
CA SER A 559 26.73 -0.77 -33.68
C SER A 559 27.01 0.15 -34.87
N ASP A 560 26.80 1.45 -34.67
CA ASP A 560 27.03 2.52 -35.64
C ASP A 560 28.44 3.15 -35.52
N VAL A 561 29.26 2.63 -34.60
CA VAL A 561 30.69 2.92 -34.48
C VAL A 561 31.51 1.65 -34.68
N PRO A 562 32.77 1.74 -35.17
CA PRO A 562 33.69 0.62 -35.13
C PRO A 562 33.86 0.12 -33.70
N CYS A 563 33.72 -1.18 -33.45
CA CYS A 563 33.76 -1.75 -32.13
C CYS A 563 34.45 -3.12 -32.12
N LEU A 564 34.92 -3.52 -30.94
CA LEU A 564 35.27 -4.90 -30.64
C LEU A 564 34.15 -5.58 -29.86
N ILE A 565 33.95 -6.86 -30.11
CA ILE A 565 33.02 -7.71 -29.38
C ILE A 565 33.84 -8.80 -28.72
N ILE A 566 33.88 -8.80 -27.40
CA ILE A 566 34.66 -9.73 -26.60
C ILE A 566 33.70 -10.58 -25.78
N ILE A 567 33.68 -11.88 -26.08
CA ILE A 567 32.90 -12.86 -25.34
C ILE A 567 33.85 -13.70 -24.49
N HIS A 568 33.78 -13.54 -23.17
CA HIS A 568 34.56 -14.32 -22.23
C HIS A 568 33.82 -15.61 -21.85
N VAL A 569 34.42 -16.77 -22.10
CA VAL A 569 33.88 -18.07 -21.71
C VAL A 569 34.53 -18.51 -20.40
N ILE A 570 33.73 -18.52 -19.34
CA ILE A 570 34.17 -18.88 -17.98
C ILE A 570 34.45 -20.39 -17.94
N GLY A 571 35.66 -20.78 -17.52
CA GLY A 571 36.17 -22.16 -17.56
C GLY A 571 36.34 -22.70 -18.98
N GLY A 572 36.43 -21.81 -19.97
CA GLY A 572 36.50 -22.16 -21.40
C GLY A 572 37.89 -22.57 -21.89
N HIS A 573 38.93 -22.50 -21.04
CA HIS A 573 40.29 -22.86 -21.44
C HIS A 573 40.35 -24.26 -22.06
N GLY A 574 41.10 -24.38 -23.16
CA GLY A 574 41.19 -25.63 -23.96
C GLY A 574 39.99 -25.92 -24.87
N ARG A 575 38.85 -25.24 -24.73
CA ARG A 575 37.63 -25.43 -25.56
C ARG A 575 37.32 -24.26 -26.48
N LEU A 576 38.07 -23.16 -26.37
CA LEU A 576 37.75 -21.89 -27.02
C LEU A 576 37.63 -21.97 -28.55
N VAL A 577 38.51 -22.75 -29.21
CA VAL A 577 38.47 -22.97 -30.67
C VAL A 577 37.16 -23.67 -31.09
N GLN A 578 36.75 -24.70 -30.35
CA GLN A 578 35.50 -25.41 -30.61
C GLN A 578 34.29 -24.49 -30.42
N LEU A 579 34.32 -23.65 -29.37
CA LEU A 579 33.24 -22.72 -29.05
C LEU A 579 33.15 -21.58 -30.09
N ALA A 580 34.28 -21.03 -30.53
CA ALA A 580 34.32 -20.05 -31.63
C ALA A 580 33.68 -20.63 -32.90
N ASN A 581 34.07 -21.85 -33.29
CA ASN A 581 33.49 -22.54 -34.44
C ASN A 581 31.97 -22.77 -34.29
N SER A 582 31.50 -23.04 -33.06
CA SER A 582 30.07 -23.25 -32.80
C SER A 582 29.23 -21.99 -32.96
N LEU A 583 29.84 -20.79 -32.88
CA LEU A 583 29.12 -19.55 -33.15
C LEU A 583 28.78 -19.40 -34.61
N GLY A 584 29.57 -19.96 -35.54
CA GLY A 584 29.34 -19.85 -36.99
C GLY A 584 29.32 -18.40 -37.48
N ILE A 585 30.16 -17.52 -36.91
CA ILE A 585 30.34 -16.11 -37.29
C ILE A 585 31.82 -15.91 -37.60
N VAL A 586 32.13 -15.33 -38.75
CA VAL A 586 33.50 -14.96 -39.14
C VAL A 586 33.55 -13.45 -39.32
N ASP A 587 34.12 -12.75 -38.35
CA ASP A 587 34.30 -11.29 -38.35
C ASP A 587 35.53 -10.92 -37.50
N ASP A 588 36.39 -10.04 -38.01
CA ASP A 588 37.62 -9.57 -37.34
C ASP A 588 37.30 -8.84 -36.02
N ARG A 589 36.07 -8.32 -35.85
CA ARG A 589 35.63 -7.61 -34.63
C ARG A 589 35.28 -8.56 -33.48
N LEU A 590 35.04 -9.84 -33.74
CA LEU A 590 34.60 -10.82 -32.75
C LEU A 590 35.79 -11.62 -32.21
N ILE A 591 35.99 -11.54 -30.91
CA ILE A 591 37.09 -12.18 -30.17
C ILE A 591 36.50 -12.98 -29.01
N LEU A 592 37.00 -14.20 -28.84
CA LEU A 592 36.66 -15.02 -27.68
C LEU A 592 37.87 -15.05 -26.74
N THR A 593 37.60 -14.94 -25.44
CA THR A 593 38.60 -15.10 -24.39
C THR A 593 38.11 -16.14 -23.38
N ALA A 594 39.01 -16.74 -22.62
CA ALA A 594 38.64 -17.66 -21.55
C ALA A 594 39.69 -17.71 -20.44
N ASP A 595 39.21 -18.09 -19.25
CA ASP A 595 40.00 -18.44 -18.08
C ASP A 595 39.98 -19.96 -17.84
N ASP A 596 40.74 -20.38 -16.81
CA ASP A 596 40.84 -21.74 -16.30
C ASP A 596 39.94 -21.96 -15.06
N PHE A 597 38.86 -21.17 -14.91
CA PHE A 597 37.95 -21.27 -13.78
C PHE A 597 37.29 -22.65 -13.70
N ASP A 598 37.46 -23.33 -12.56
CA ASP A 598 36.78 -24.59 -12.26
C ASP A 598 35.62 -24.35 -11.28
N PRO A 599 34.35 -24.38 -11.73
CA PRO A 599 33.21 -24.22 -10.85
C PRO A 599 33.10 -25.34 -9.79
N ALA A 600 33.68 -26.52 -10.02
CA ALA A 600 33.67 -27.60 -9.05
C ALA A 600 34.63 -27.37 -7.86
N ALA A 601 35.63 -26.48 -8.04
CA ALA A 601 36.57 -26.11 -6.99
C ALA A 601 36.02 -25.02 -6.04
N VAL A 602 34.86 -24.43 -6.36
CA VAL A 602 34.29 -23.34 -5.55
C VAL A 602 33.65 -23.89 -4.27
N THR A 603 34.13 -23.43 -3.12
CA THR A 603 33.59 -23.76 -1.80
C THR A 603 32.61 -22.71 -1.26
N THR A 604 32.60 -21.51 -1.83
CA THR A 604 31.77 -20.38 -1.39
C THR A 604 30.31 -20.63 -1.71
N ILE A 605 29.43 -20.52 -0.71
CA ILE A 605 28.00 -20.73 -0.86
C ILE A 605 27.32 -19.42 -1.27
N CYS A 606 26.67 -19.41 -2.43
CA CYS A 606 25.86 -18.28 -2.88
C CYS A 606 24.44 -18.39 -2.31
N VAL A 607 24.07 -17.47 -1.41
CA VAL A 607 22.77 -17.45 -0.75
C VAL A 607 21.79 -16.57 -1.51
N ASP A 608 20.57 -17.07 -1.67
CA ASP A 608 19.46 -16.38 -2.31
C ASP A 608 18.28 -16.20 -1.35
N ALA A 609 17.32 -15.36 -1.73
CA ALA A 609 16.09 -15.20 -0.98
C ALA A 609 15.31 -16.54 -0.94
N PRO A 610 14.63 -16.86 0.17
CA PRO A 610 13.69 -17.97 0.21
C PRO A 610 12.62 -17.87 -0.90
N PRO A 611 12.23 -18.99 -1.54
CA PRO A 611 12.49 -20.38 -1.14
C PRO A 611 13.75 -21.01 -1.73
N ASP A 612 14.48 -20.33 -2.63
CA ASP A 612 15.63 -20.92 -3.33
C ASP A 612 16.80 -21.18 -2.37
N ASN A 613 17.02 -20.27 -1.40
CA ASN A 613 18.00 -20.31 -0.30
C ASN A 613 19.47 -20.40 -0.71
N ILE A 614 19.86 -21.37 -1.54
CA ILE A 614 21.22 -21.60 -2.02
C ILE A 614 21.17 -21.79 -3.54
N ALA A 615 21.97 -21.01 -4.27
CA ALA A 615 22.08 -21.16 -5.71
C ALA A 615 22.74 -22.51 -6.07
N ALA A 616 22.19 -23.20 -7.07
CA ALA A 616 22.66 -24.51 -7.51
C ALA A 616 24.04 -24.50 -8.22
N VAL A 617 24.53 -23.33 -8.59
CA VAL A 617 25.82 -23.10 -9.24
C VAL A 617 26.55 -21.97 -8.53
N PRO A 618 27.87 -21.77 -8.76
CA PRO A 618 28.65 -20.63 -8.28
C PRO A 618 28.21 -19.28 -8.87
N LEU A 619 26.94 -18.92 -8.72
CA LEU A 619 26.28 -17.83 -9.45
C LEU A 619 26.99 -16.49 -9.24
N ALA A 620 27.34 -16.16 -8.00
CA ALA A 620 28.09 -14.95 -7.67
C ALA A 620 29.46 -14.87 -8.38
N HIS A 621 30.13 -16.00 -8.62
CA HIS A 621 31.37 -16.03 -9.39
C HIS A 621 31.09 -15.72 -10.86
N PHE A 622 30.11 -16.40 -11.46
CA PHE A 622 29.75 -16.17 -12.86
C PHE A 622 29.35 -14.72 -13.15
N GLN A 623 28.58 -14.11 -12.24
CA GLN A 623 28.19 -12.69 -12.34
C GLN A 623 29.38 -11.74 -12.21
N SER A 624 30.48 -12.16 -11.57
CA SER A 624 31.62 -11.28 -11.26
C SER A 624 32.71 -11.25 -12.34
N VAL A 625 32.88 -12.31 -13.14
CA VAL A 625 34.04 -12.47 -14.05
C VAL A 625 34.15 -11.32 -15.06
N ARG A 626 33.02 -10.84 -15.62
CA ARG A 626 33.03 -9.74 -16.61
C ARG A 626 33.68 -8.46 -16.06
N PHE A 627 33.59 -8.20 -14.77
CA PHE A 627 34.17 -7.00 -14.15
C PHE A 627 35.69 -7.10 -14.01
N ALA A 628 36.22 -8.29 -13.74
CA ALA A 628 37.66 -8.54 -13.74
C ALA A 628 38.25 -8.38 -15.16
N GLN A 629 37.55 -8.89 -16.18
CA GLN A 629 37.93 -8.71 -17.58
C GLN A 629 37.84 -7.22 -18.00
N ALA A 630 36.84 -6.50 -17.50
CA ALA A 630 36.69 -5.07 -17.77
C ALA A 630 37.88 -4.26 -17.24
N ASP A 631 38.34 -4.47 -16.00
CA ASP A 631 39.51 -3.78 -15.44
C ASP A 631 40.76 -4.00 -16.31
N TYR A 632 41.00 -5.23 -16.74
CA TYR A 632 42.12 -5.57 -17.63
C TYR A 632 42.03 -4.85 -18.99
N LEU A 633 40.87 -4.95 -19.66
CA LEU A 633 40.67 -4.41 -21.00
C LEU A 633 40.65 -2.88 -21.00
N LEU A 634 40.09 -2.26 -19.97
CA LEU A 634 40.03 -0.80 -19.83
C LEU A 634 41.43 -0.21 -19.72
N SER A 635 42.32 -0.92 -19.01
CA SER A 635 43.73 -0.56 -18.86
C SER A 635 44.55 -0.83 -20.14
N SER A 636 44.22 -1.90 -20.87
CA SER A 636 45.02 -2.36 -22.02
C SER A 636 44.63 -1.71 -23.35
N LEU A 637 43.35 -1.41 -23.56
CA LEU A 637 42.83 -0.90 -24.83
C LEU A 637 42.61 0.62 -24.83
N GLU A 638 42.43 1.22 -23.65
CA GLU A 638 42.06 2.63 -23.50
C GLU A 638 40.82 3.03 -24.31
N LEU A 639 39.84 2.13 -24.37
CA LEU A 639 38.56 2.33 -25.04
C LEU A 639 37.39 2.24 -24.04
N PRO A 640 36.27 2.95 -24.28
CA PRO A 640 35.03 2.75 -23.54
C PRO A 640 34.53 1.31 -23.67
N ILE A 641 34.09 0.72 -22.55
CA ILE A 641 33.64 -0.67 -22.48
C ILE A 641 32.19 -0.72 -22.00
N PHE A 642 31.30 -1.24 -22.84
CA PHE A 642 29.99 -1.71 -22.44
C PHE A 642 30.13 -3.10 -21.83
N ILE A 643 29.80 -3.21 -20.55
CA ILE A 643 29.89 -4.44 -19.74
C ILE A 643 28.46 -4.90 -19.50
N SER A 644 28.07 -6.06 -20.03
CA SER A 644 26.69 -6.53 -19.88
C SER A 644 26.60 -8.00 -19.51
N ASP A 645 25.41 -8.41 -19.08
CA ASP A 645 25.05 -9.82 -19.15
C ASP A 645 24.94 -10.25 -20.64
N ILE A 646 25.14 -11.54 -20.90
CA ILE A 646 25.16 -12.07 -22.28
C ILE A 646 23.79 -12.05 -22.96
N ASP A 647 22.72 -12.00 -22.18
CA ASP A 647 21.33 -11.88 -22.62
C ASP A 647 20.87 -10.41 -22.75
N CYS A 648 21.80 -9.46 -22.79
CA CYS A 648 21.55 -8.05 -23.09
C CYS A 648 22.01 -7.74 -24.52
N ILE A 649 21.06 -7.61 -25.46
CA ILE A 649 21.35 -7.47 -26.90
C ILE A 649 21.25 -6.01 -27.37
N LEU A 650 22.04 -5.64 -28.40
CA LEU A 650 22.03 -4.31 -28.99
C LEU A 650 21.04 -4.22 -30.16
N LEU A 651 20.10 -3.29 -30.10
CA LEU A 651 19.07 -3.08 -31.13
C LEU A 651 19.24 -1.76 -31.89
N MET A 652 20.00 -0.81 -31.37
CA MET A 652 20.24 0.50 -31.99
C MET A 652 21.71 0.92 -31.87
N GLY A 653 22.12 1.96 -32.60
CA GLY A 653 23.48 2.51 -32.54
C GLY A 653 23.89 2.96 -31.14
N VAL A 654 25.15 3.35 -30.93
CA VAL A 654 25.68 3.85 -29.66
C VAL A 654 26.48 5.15 -29.81
N HIS A 655 26.64 5.68 -31.02
CA HIS A 655 27.48 6.86 -31.28
C HIS A 655 27.06 8.08 -30.45
N ASP A 656 25.77 8.42 -30.46
CA ASP A 656 25.20 9.54 -29.70
C ASP A 656 25.31 9.32 -28.19
N LEU A 657 25.10 8.08 -27.72
CA LEU A 657 25.26 7.71 -26.31
C LEU A 657 26.70 7.91 -25.85
N LEU A 658 27.70 7.50 -26.64
CA LEU A 658 29.11 7.72 -26.37
C LEU A 658 29.48 9.21 -26.37
N GLN A 659 28.89 10.03 -27.25
CA GLN A 659 29.10 11.48 -27.21
C GLN A 659 28.50 12.11 -25.94
N LYS A 660 27.27 11.72 -25.60
CA LYS A 660 26.54 12.23 -24.43
C LYS A 660 27.24 11.91 -23.12
N THR A 661 27.82 10.71 -23.02
CA THR A 661 28.42 10.20 -21.78
C THR A 661 29.95 10.35 -21.73
N LYS A 662 30.54 11.09 -22.68
CA LYS A 662 32.00 11.26 -22.81
C LYS A 662 32.68 11.82 -21.55
N GLN A 663 31.97 12.63 -20.77
CA GLN A 663 32.49 13.24 -19.54
C GLN A 663 32.33 12.36 -18.31
N ASN A 664 31.50 11.31 -18.38
CA ASN A 664 31.29 10.40 -17.27
C ASN A 664 32.43 9.37 -17.21
N ASP A 665 32.83 8.98 -16.02
CA ASP A 665 33.79 7.90 -15.81
C ASP A 665 33.10 6.53 -15.90
N ILE A 666 31.84 6.49 -15.46
CA ILE A 666 30.99 5.30 -15.49
C ILE A 666 29.53 5.70 -15.70
N VAL A 667 28.77 4.87 -16.41
CA VAL A 667 27.34 5.01 -16.66
C VAL A 667 26.64 3.74 -16.19
N PHE A 668 25.65 3.90 -15.31
CA PHE A 668 24.92 2.77 -14.73
C PHE A 668 23.56 2.54 -15.37
N ASN A 669 23.10 1.28 -15.35
CA ASN A 669 21.68 0.98 -15.45
C ASN A 669 20.99 1.26 -14.11
N TYR A 670 20.33 2.41 -14.02
CA TYR A 670 19.62 2.86 -12.83
C TYR A 670 18.15 2.47 -12.87
N ASN A 671 17.70 1.75 -11.86
CA ASN A 671 16.32 1.35 -11.70
C ASN A 671 15.55 2.38 -10.87
N ASP A 672 14.74 3.21 -11.51
CA ASP A 672 13.99 4.30 -10.88
C ASP A 672 12.86 3.83 -9.96
N ILE A 673 12.43 2.57 -10.11
CA ILE A 673 11.51 1.89 -9.20
C ILE A 673 12.23 1.07 -8.12
N GLY A 674 13.55 0.90 -8.23
CA GLY A 674 14.39 0.21 -7.27
C GLY A 674 14.33 0.90 -5.90
N LYS A 675 14.18 0.10 -4.85
CA LYS A 675 14.03 0.60 -3.45
C LYS A 675 14.98 -0.09 -2.49
N GLN A 676 15.82 -0.99 -2.98
CA GLN A 676 16.71 -1.82 -2.18
C GLN A 676 18.15 -1.61 -2.62
N VAL A 677 19.08 -1.78 -1.68
CA VAL A 677 20.52 -1.68 -1.95
C VAL A 677 20.99 -2.62 -3.08
N GLY A 678 20.29 -3.73 -3.30
CA GLY A 678 20.60 -4.70 -4.35
C GLY A 678 19.79 -4.57 -5.64
N ASP A 679 18.92 -3.56 -5.79
CA ASP A 679 18.08 -3.40 -7.01
C ASP A 679 18.10 -2.00 -7.64
N VAL A 680 18.73 -1.00 -6.98
CA VAL A 680 18.82 0.37 -7.48
C VAL A 680 19.78 0.52 -8.67
N LEU A 681 20.94 -0.13 -8.60
CA LEU A 681 21.92 -0.22 -9.69
C LEU A 681 21.94 -1.67 -10.16
N THR A 682 21.42 -1.89 -11.36
CA THR A 682 21.38 -3.23 -11.94
C THR A 682 22.68 -3.51 -12.68
N ALA A 683 23.22 -4.71 -12.48
CA ALA A 683 24.53 -5.09 -12.99
C ALA A 683 24.50 -5.63 -14.43
N ASN A 684 23.34 -5.65 -15.08
CA ASN A 684 23.13 -6.24 -16.41
C ASN A 684 23.65 -5.36 -17.57
N LEU A 685 23.90 -4.06 -17.33
CA LEU A 685 24.56 -3.16 -18.27
C LEU A 685 25.27 -2.00 -17.56
N LEU A 686 26.53 -1.79 -17.88
CA LEU A 686 27.33 -0.63 -17.50
C LEU A 686 28.13 -0.14 -18.70
N LEU A 687 28.46 1.14 -18.74
CA LEU A 687 29.50 1.68 -19.62
C LEU A 687 30.60 2.29 -18.76
N MET A 688 31.83 1.79 -18.88
CA MET A 688 33.00 2.36 -18.20
C MET A 688 33.90 3.05 -19.22
N ASN A 689 34.27 4.29 -18.94
CA ASN A 689 35.19 5.05 -19.78
C ASN A 689 36.64 4.87 -19.29
N PRO A 690 37.64 4.91 -20.19
CA PRO A 690 39.04 4.63 -19.87
C PRO A 690 39.75 5.82 -19.19
N THR A 691 39.02 6.59 -18.39
CA THR A 691 39.55 7.67 -17.58
C THR A 691 40.31 7.11 -16.37
N GLN A 692 41.08 7.96 -15.69
CA GLN A 692 41.73 7.58 -14.44
C GLN A 692 40.72 7.04 -13.42
N TYR A 693 39.57 7.71 -13.27
CA TYR A 693 38.55 7.32 -12.30
C TYR A 693 37.69 6.14 -12.75
N GLY A 694 37.49 5.95 -14.06
CA GLY A 694 36.83 4.75 -14.59
C GLY A 694 37.68 3.50 -14.36
N LYS A 695 38.99 3.57 -14.61
CA LYS A 695 39.96 2.49 -14.29
C LYS A 695 40.00 2.20 -12.79
N MET A 696 39.99 3.23 -11.97
CA MET A 696 39.96 3.09 -10.52
C MET A 696 38.65 2.48 -10.00
N TYR A 697 37.49 2.85 -10.56
CA TYR A 697 36.20 2.23 -10.22
C TYR A 697 36.20 0.74 -10.58
N ALA A 698 36.71 0.37 -11.76
CA ALA A 698 36.85 -1.02 -12.18
C ALA A 698 37.73 -1.82 -11.22
N GLY A 699 38.84 -1.24 -10.76
CA GLY A 699 39.71 -1.83 -9.75
C GLY A 699 38.99 -2.05 -8.42
N PHE A 700 38.25 -1.06 -7.92
CA PHE A 700 37.45 -1.19 -6.69
C PHE A 700 36.40 -2.28 -6.82
N LEU A 701 35.72 -2.36 -7.96
CA LEU A 701 34.69 -3.37 -8.21
C LEU A 701 35.28 -4.78 -8.21
N ARG A 702 36.41 -4.98 -8.89
CA ARG A 702 37.12 -6.26 -8.85
C ARG A 702 37.53 -6.63 -7.43
N ASP A 703 38.17 -5.71 -6.70
CA ASP A 703 38.69 -5.97 -5.36
C ASP A 703 37.58 -6.29 -4.38
N TYR A 704 36.47 -5.56 -4.45
CA TYR A 704 35.29 -5.79 -3.63
C TYR A 704 34.70 -7.20 -3.89
N LEU A 705 34.48 -7.54 -5.17
CA LEU A 705 33.92 -8.84 -5.55
C LEU A 705 34.86 -9.98 -5.16
N TYR A 706 36.16 -9.87 -5.41
CA TYR A 706 37.13 -10.90 -5.05
C TYR A 706 37.23 -11.12 -3.53
N ARG A 707 37.08 -10.07 -2.73
CA ARG A 707 36.99 -10.22 -1.27
C ARG A 707 35.71 -10.93 -0.87
N ALA A 708 34.58 -10.58 -1.48
CA ALA A 708 33.29 -11.21 -1.17
C ALA A 708 33.30 -12.70 -1.53
N LEU A 709 33.85 -13.04 -2.71
CA LEU A 709 33.92 -14.42 -3.20
C LEU A 709 34.87 -15.31 -2.39
N LYS A 710 35.81 -14.75 -1.62
CA LYS A 710 36.68 -15.48 -0.69
C LYS A 710 36.00 -15.82 0.65
N LYS A 711 34.86 -15.20 0.97
CA LYS A 711 34.10 -15.53 2.18
C LYS A 711 33.46 -16.91 2.03
N GLN A 712 33.10 -17.54 3.15
CA GLN A 712 32.41 -18.83 3.14
C GLN A 712 31.03 -18.74 2.46
N GLU A 713 30.38 -17.60 2.61
CA GLU A 713 29.04 -17.33 2.08
C GLU A 713 29.00 -15.94 1.45
N VAL A 714 28.19 -15.80 0.41
CA VAL A 714 28.03 -14.55 -0.34
C VAL A 714 26.57 -14.38 -0.77
N SER A 715 26.10 -13.14 -0.79
CA SER A 715 24.77 -12.81 -1.32
C SER A 715 24.74 -12.96 -2.85
N ARG A 716 23.64 -13.47 -3.41
CA ARG A 716 23.37 -13.42 -4.85
C ARG A 716 23.42 -12.01 -5.44
N TRP A 717 23.13 -10.99 -4.63
CA TRP A 717 23.06 -9.59 -5.06
C TRP A 717 24.41 -8.86 -4.93
N ILE A 718 25.52 -9.59 -4.75
CA ILE A 718 26.81 -9.00 -4.41
C ILE A 718 27.35 -8.05 -5.47
N ASP A 719 27.10 -8.32 -6.76
CA ASP A 719 27.49 -7.46 -7.87
C ASP A 719 26.77 -6.11 -7.81
N GLN A 720 25.45 -6.11 -7.67
CA GLN A 720 24.64 -4.90 -7.57
C GLN A 720 24.93 -4.11 -6.28
N ILE A 721 25.12 -4.81 -5.16
CA ILE A 721 25.53 -4.18 -3.89
C ILE A 721 26.90 -3.52 -4.06
N ALA A 722 27.86 -4.19 -4.70
CA ALA A 722 29.20 -3.63 -4.94
C ALA A 722 29.12 -2.32 -5.74
N LEU A 723 28.30 -2.27 -6.80
CA LEU A 723 28.13 -1.05 -7.60
C LEU A 723 27.75 0.16 -6.73
N LEU A 724 26.75 -0.03 -5.87
CA LEU A 724 26.28 1.03 -4.97
C LEU A 724 27.31 1.35 -3.87
N MET A 725 27.96 0.33 -3.30
CA MET A 725 28.91 0.54 -2.21
C MET A 725 30.17 1.27 -2.66
N ILE A 726 30.59 1.13 -3.92
CA ILE A 726 31.71 1.89 -4.47
C ILE A 726 31.32 3.35 -4.70
N VAL A 727 30.06 3.64 -5.08
CA VAL A 727 29.55 5.02 -5.12
C VAL A 727 29.64 5.65 -3.72
N ASN A 728 29.21 4.92 -2.69
CA ASN A 728 29.33 5.40 -1.30
C ASN A 728 30.79 5.59 -0.88
N HIS A 729 31.67 4.63 -1.19
CA HIS A 729 33.10 4.73 -0.90
C HIS A 729 33.72 5.98 -1.56
N ALA A 730 33.39 6.26 -2.82
CA ALA A 730 33.85 7.45 -3.52
C ALA A 730 33.34 8.74 -2.85
N GLN A 731 32.06 8.79 -2.44
CA GLN A 731 31.49 9.95 -1.76
C GLN A 731 32.15 10.22 -0.39
N ILE A 732 32.45 9.17 0.37
CA ILE A 732 33.05 9.27 1.72
C ILE A 732 34.48 9.77 1.66
N ASN A 733 35.23 9.28 0.68
CA ASN A 733 36.64 9.63 0.50
C ASN A 733 36.83 10.82 -0.46
N GLU A 734 35.74 11.53 -0.79
CA GLU A 734 35.73 12.70 -1.67
C GLU A 734 36.42 12.45 -3.03
N ILE A 735 36.30 11.23 -3.55
CA ILE A 735 36.89 10.83 -4.81
C ILE A 735 36.01 11.34 -5.96
N PRO A 736 36.53 12.19 -6.88
CA PRO A 736 35.71 12.92 -7.84
C PRO A 736 35.38 12.07 -9.08
N ILE A 737 34.68 10.95 -8.88
CA ILE A 737 34.16 10.10 -9.96
C ILE A 737 32.89 10.72 -10.53
N ASN A 738 32.83 10.90 -11.85
CA ASN A 738 31.67 11.42 -12.55
C ASN A 738 30.73 10.29 -13.00
N PHE A 739 29.60 10.14 -12.31
CA PHE A 739 28.60 9.12 -12.59
C PHE A 739 27.56 9.59 -13.63
N GLY A 740 27.26 8.74 -14.61
CA GLY A 740 26.18 8.89 -15.58
C GLY A 740 25.14 7.76 -15.46
N TYR A 741 24.04 7.88 -16.21
CA TYR A 741 22.96 6.89 -16.22
C TYR A 741 22.41 6.66 -17.63
N PHE A 742 22.05 5.42 -17.92
CA PHE A 742 21.23 5.10 -19.10
C PHE A 742 19.81 5.62 -18.90
N GLU A 743 19.16 6.03 -19.99
CA GLU A 743 17.76 6.45 -19.95
C GLU A 743 16.81 5.24 -19.94
N ASN A 744 16.00 5.08 -18.90
CA ASN A 744 15.05 3.96 -18.75
C ASN A 744 13.96 3.93 -19.85
N GLU A 745 13.74 5.06 -20.52
CA GLU A 745 12.78 5.16 -21.60
C GLU A 745 13.31 4.69 -22.95
N TYR A 746 14.63 4.65 -23.14
CA TYR A 746 15.20 4.50 -24.47
C TYR A 746 16.46 3.65 -24.52
N ASP A 747 17.35 3.75 -23.53
CA ASP A 747 18.63 3.05 -23.59
C ASP A 747 18.52 1.58 -23.16
N ILE A 748 17.82 1.26 -22.07
CA ILE A 748 17.69 -0.12 -21.59
C ILE A 748 16.34 -0.37 -20.88
N ASN A 749 15.81 -1.58 -20.99
CA ASN A 749 14.63 -2.00 -20.25
C ASN A 749 14.96 -2.48 -18.83
N ASN A 750 14.35 -1.81 -17.84
CA ASN A 750 14.26 -2.33 -16.46
C ASN A 750 12.99 -3.16 -16.23
N GLY A 751 12.03 -3.10 -17.15
CA GLY A 751 10.85 -3.98 -17.18
C GLY A 751 11.16 -5.32 -17.85
N MET A 752 10.60 -6.40 -17.30
CA MET A 752 10.67 -7.74 -17.90
C MET A 752 9.64 -7.89 -19.02
N TYR A 753 10.12 -8.13 -20.25
CA TYR A 753 9.27 -8.39 -21.41
C TYR A 753 9.29 -9.90 -21.74
N ARG A 754 8.15 -10.44 -22.19
CA ARG A 754 8.06 -11.84 -22.62
C ARG A 754 8.40 -12.05 -24.09
N SER A 755 8.40 -10.99 -24.88
CA SER A 755 8.71 -10.99 -26.31
C SER A 755 9.31 -9.63 -26.69
N ILE A 756 9.76 -9.46 -27.93
CA ILE A 756 10.20 -8.14 -28.42
C ILE A 756 9.11 -7.09 -28.13
N PRO A 757 9.45 -6.00 -27.42
CA PRO A 757 8.50 -4.91 -27.18
C PRO A 757 8.37 -3.99 -28.41
N ASP A 758 7.23 -3.33 -28.56
CA ASP A 758 7.01 -2.26 -29.55
C ASP A 758 7.80 -0.97 -29.24
N LYS A 759 8.58 -0.96 -28.15
CA LYS A 759 9.34 0.18 -27.66
C LYS A 759 10.78 0.15 -28.21
N PRO A 760 11.33 1.27 -28.70
CA PRO A 760 12.62 1.30 -29.37
C PRO A 760 13.77 1.37 -28.35
N PHE A 761 13.99 0.30 -27.59
CA PHE A 761 15.14 0.23 -26.70
C PHE A 761 16.45 0.09 -27.48
N ARG A 762 17.52 0.77 -27.06
CA ARG A 762 18.87 0.62 -27.59
C ARG A 762 19.47 -0.72 -27.19
N PHE A 763 19.35 -1.08 -25.93
CA PHE A 763 19.71 -2.37 -25.36
C PHE A 763 18.45 -3.08 -24.84
N LEU A 764 18.33 -4.37 -25.14
CA LEU A 764 17.23 -5.19 -24.65
C LEU A 764 17.79 -6.35 -23.80
N SER A 765 17.54 -6.29 -22.50
CA SER A 765 17.75 -7.41 -21.58
C SER A 765 16.58 -8.38 -21.70
N LEU A 766 16.88 -9.62 -22.08
CA LEU A 766 15.87 -10.64 -22.38
C LEU A 766 15.22 -11.19 -21.10
N PHE A 767 16.00 -11.43 -20.04
CA PHE A 767 15.58 -12.15 -18.83
C PHE A 767 15.20 -13.63 -19.09
N ARG A 768 15.11 -14.42 -18.02
CA ARG A 768 14.93 -15.88 -18.08
C ARG A 768 13.65 -16.34 -18.79
N THR A 769 12.57 -15.56 -18.75
CA THR A 769 11.25 -15.94 -19.28
C THR A 769 10.96 -15.36 -20.68
N PHE A 770 12.00 -14.91 -21.39
CA PHE A 770 11.84 -14.34 -22.73
C PHE A 770 11.54 -15.44 -23.76
N ASP A 771 10.56 -15.19 -24.61
CA ASP A 771 10.28 -15.98 -25.79
C ASP A 771 11.32 -15.67 -26.87
N LEU A 772 12.34 -16.52 -26.92
CA LEU A 772 13.41 -16.43 -27.90
C LEU A 772 12.93 -16.57 -29.34
N ASP A 773 11.79 -17.22 -29.60
CA ASP A 773 11.24 -17.37 -30.96
C ASP A 773 10.77 -16.01 -31.49
N SER A 774 10.35 -15.10 -30.61
CA SER A 774 9.99 -13.73 -31.00
C SER A 774 11.16 -12.94 -31.60
N LEU A 775 12.43 -13.34 -31.33
CA LEU A 775 13.62 -12.72 -31.92
C LEU A 775 13.98 -13.28 -33.30
N GLU A 776 13.44 -14.43 -33.70
CA GLU A 776 13.84 -15.09 -34.94
C GLU A 776 13.80 -14.14 -36.16
N PRO A 777 12.74 -13.36 -36.41
CA PRO A 777 12.69 -12.47 -37.57
C PRO A 777 13.85 -11.48 -37.63
N LYS A 778 14.20 -10.86 -36.48
CA LYS A 778 15.34 -9.93 -36.38
C LYS A 778 16.67 -10.63 -36.60
N ILE A 779 16.82 -11.83 -36.07
CA ILE A 779 18.07 -12.58 -36.21
C ILE A 779 18.29 -13.00 -37.66
N ARG A 780 17.24 -13.43 -38.36
CA ARG A 780 17.32 -13.73 -39.81
C ARG A 780 17.73 -12.51 -40.62
N GLU A 781 17.18 -11.34 -40.29
CA GLU A 781 17.58 -10.07 -40.90
C GLU A 781 19.08 -9.77 -40.66
N TRP A 782 19.58 -10.00 -39.44
CA TRP A 782 20.98 -9.77 -39.10
C TRP A 782 21.94 -10.75 -39.78
N GLU A 783 21.57 -12.04 -39.83
CA GLU A 783 22.34 -13.08 -40.54
C GLU A 783 22.49 -12.72 -42.02
N GLU A 784 21.40 -12.29 -42.67
CA GLU A 784 21.40 -11.87 -44.07
C GLU A 784 22.25 -10.62 -44.27
N ALA A 785 22.07 -9.60 -43.45
CA ALA A 785 22.81 -8.34 -43.55
C ALA A 785 24.32 -8.49 -43.31
N LEU A 786 24.72 -9.44 -42.45
CA LEU A 786 26.12 -9.73 -42.15
C LEU A 786 26.71 -10.81 -43.07
N SER A 787 25.93 -11.38 -44.00
CA SER A 787 26.34 -12.51 -44.86
C SER A 787 26.84 -13.73 -44.08
N VAL A 788 26.22 -14.01 -42.93
CA VAL A 788 26.56 -15.12 -42.03
C VAL A 788 25.65 -16.32 -42.32
N SER A 789 26.19 -17.54 -42.27
CA SER A 789 25.39 -18.76 -42.49
C SER A 789 24.29 -18.91 -41.45
N ARG A 790 23.07 -19.25 -41.90
CA ARG A 790 21.94 -19.55 -41.01
C ARG A 790 22.25 -20.76 -40.14
N GLN A 791 21.93 -20.65 -38.85
CA GLN A 791 21.99 -21.77 -37.92
C GLN A 791 20.61 -22.07 -37.32
N PRO A 792 20.34 -23.34 -36.94
CA PRO A 792 19.15 -23.69 -36.17
C PRO A 792 19.21 -23.03 -34.79
N TRP A 793 18.03 -22.67 -34.30
CA TRP A 793 17.88 -21.99 -33.03
C TRP A 793 18.06 -22.96 -31.85
N PRO A 794 18.75 -22.59 -30.76
CA PRO A 794 18.70 -23.38 -29.54
C PRO A 794 17.23 -23.54 -29.10
N PRO A 795 16.81 -24.75 -28.68
CA PRO A 795 15.45 -24.98 -28.22
C PRO A 795 15.12 -24.07 -27.01
N ALA A 796 13.85 -23.68 -26.87
CA ALA A 796 13.37 -22.91 -25.73
C ALA A 796 13.80 -23.57 -24.40
N LEU A 797 14.29 -22.74 -23.45
CA LEU A 797 14.82 -23.15 -22.15
C LEU A 797 13.79 -23.75 -21.20
#